data_AF-A2DF42-F1
#
_entry.id   AF-A2DF42-F1
#
_cell.length_a   1.000
_cell.length_b   1.000
_cell.length_c   1.000
_cell.angle_alpha   90.00
_cell.angle_beta   90.00
_cell.angle_gamma   90.00
#
_symmetry.space_group_name_H-M   'P 1'
#
loop_
_entity.id
_entity.type
_entity.pdbx_description
1 polymer ?
#
loop_
_entity_poly.entity_id
_entity_poly.type
_entity_poly.pdbx_seq_one_letter_code
_entity_poly.pdbx_strand_id
1 'polypeptide(L)'
;MSASPTDDYVQMVEELRELQVKLIKEDTFYEYLENETKETISKLEKISYRARCIQKYIITFLASTFRVKPSSYSLQYVNSLFTYDIGQKIPYKIADIDLDPFYKVGKACVQDFDILSNISVKLIDTHPEFVHNLCNSTIPALFQNLFTRKSIIEFNNFTKTLFAKFPLYVPRFLSFMLMHPLMSQFIESVIEEIQVPYTDENYIEKFIESWNNNYTLMPKLFIDILKNSSTPETLLFDLFVKPIFQFPKMHCLLHQLDEIDEKRLAQIITQLNTMQDKLWEAFSDSSELCDFPKEESNVQIQSISQFFVFSDEDLVILSYIAEIGKEMDLLDIDVPEIQPYKVIFIFPEPVEVPQASMSSIILYSSQPDDIEMNIRSLIVKCPPIIHASSLSQEKNFFFEIRKMLAFIPREEETSFELKIVKVEQMVKDRYTFRNILDILKNAFEKRSNEHIKSLSNIAQMNNKNKTLHVSIEELTEHLKNRMSVLRYYLLQSWSNDPQNEISLPEDVIENPDTFSEFFTKSYGIWTEWLKNKQFFTWDDTMEFHEFLMRKIPLEKFVEKHQNLVEEDQKFVDLIDNKKDEIMEMIKDKFIKVFLNRPELLDEAELYCRQIFTEKSPLEASNKMHLMFRELIFVTESEVKDDAGENEYTPLRLLVFIRARPQNLFSKLTYMSHFLYSMMEDPLQVEVITICEALCGHFREIIDKFTEHPAEEQQEDQEPPSPTT
;
A
#
# COMPACT_ATOMS: atom_id res chain seq x y z
N MET A 1 -68.76 11.01 14.22
CA MET A 1 -68.59 12.39 13.73
C MET A 1 -67.89 12.28 12.39
N SER A 2 -68.62 12.43 11.28
CA SER A 2 -68.08 12.37 9.92
C SER A 2 -67.48 13.73 9.57
N ALA A 3 -66.21 13.76 9.16
CA ALA A 3 -65.57 14.97 8.63
C ALA A 3 -66.38 15.52 7.45
N SER A 4 -66.42 16.85 7.28
CA SER A 4 -67.18 17.46 6.18
C SER A 4 -66.46 17.18 4.84
N PRO A 5 -67.18 17.05 3.71
CA PRO A 5 -66.58 16.88 2.36
C PRO A 5 -65.67 18.03 1.91
N THR A 6 -65.58 19.11 2.69
CA THR A 6 -64.70 20.26 2.46
C THR A 6 -63.36 20.08 3.15
N ASP A 7 -63.32 19.38 4.28
CA ASP A 7 -62.09 19.10 5.03
C ASP A 7 -61.21 18.05 4.30
N ASP A 8 -61.85 17.03 3.71
CA ASP A 8 -61.16 15.95 2.98
C ASP A 8 -60.45 16.45 1.70
N TYR A 9 -61.06 17.42 1.00
CA TYR A 9 -60.45 18.04 -0.18
C TYR A 9 -59.21 18.88 0.17
N VAL A 10 -59.33 19.73 1.19
CA VAL A 10 -58.21 20.55 1.66
C VAL A 10 -57.05 19.65 2.11
N GLN A 11 -57.36 18.57 2.81
CA GLN A 11 -56.36 17.58 3.21
C GLN A 11 -55.67 16.93 1.99
N MET A 12 -56.41 16.54 0.95
CA MET A 12 -55.83 15.97 -0.27
C MET A 12 -54.90 16.95 -1.01
N VAL A 13 -55.21 18.25 -1.03
CA VAL A 13 -54.34 19.27 -1.66
C VAL A 13 -53.06 19.50 -0.83
N GLU A 14 -53.15 19.53 0.50
CA GLU A 14 -51.95 19.58 1.35
C GLU A 14 -51.09 18.31 1.19
N GLU A 15 -51.72 17.13 1.15
CA GLU A 15 -51.02 15.87 0.88
C GLU A 15 -50.32 15.88 -0.49
N LEU A 16 -50.96 16.45 -1.52
CA LEU A 16 -50.35 16.61 -2.85
C LEU A 16 -49.14 17.54 -2.82
N ARG A 17 -49.23 18.65 -2.08
CA ARG A 17 -48.14 19.62 -1.93
C ARG A 17 -46.95 19.01 -1.19
N GLU A 18 -47.19 18.32 -0.08
CA GLU A 18 -46.15 17.60 0.65
C GLU A 18 -45.46 16.56 -0.26
N LEU A 19 -46.26 15.84 -1.06
CA LEU A 19 -45.76 14.83 -1.98
C LEU A 19 -44.98 15.46 -3.14
N GLN A 20 -45.41 16.61 -3.67
CA GLN A 20 -44.66 17.37 -4.68
C GLN A 20 -43.26 17.73 -4.18
N VAL A 21 -43.14 18.25 -2.95
CA VAL A 21 -41.85 18.56 -2.34
C VAL A 21 -40.97 17.31 -2.22
N LYS A 22 -41.55 16.18 -1.80
CA LYS A 22 -40.83 14.89 -1.68
C LYS A 22 -40.35 14.38 -3.05
N LEU A 23 -41.20 14.44 -4.09
CA LEU A 23 -40.88 14.00 -5.45
C LEU A 23 -39.81 14.88 -6.12
N ILE A 24 -39.85 16.21 -5.93
CA ILE A 24 -38.82 17.14 -6.45
C ILE A 24 -37.45 16.82 -5.80
N LYS A 25 -37.43 16.62 -4.47
CA LYS A 25 -36.21 16.24 -3.75
C LYS A 25 -35.68 14.88 -4.23
N GLU A 26 -36.58 13.93 -4.49
CA GLU A 26 -36.23 12.61 -5.02
C GLU A 26 -35.59 12.69 -6.42
N ASP A 27 -36.14 13.47 -7.35
CA ASP A 27 -35.54 13.64 -8.70
C ASP A 27 -34.15 14.27 -8.63
N THR A 28 -33.98 15.30 -7.81
CA THR A 28 -32.66 15.94 -7.59
C THR A 28 -31.67 14.94 -6.99
N PHE A 29 -32.14 14.07 -6.08
CA PHE A 29 -31.33 13.04 -5.47
C PHE A 29 -30.86 11.98 -6.49
N TYR A 30 -31.72 11.54 -7.41
CA TYR A 30 -31.33 10.55 -8.43
C TYR A 30 -30.30 11.08 -9.41
N GLU A 31 -30.41 12.35 -9.83
CA GLU A 31 -29.40 12.98 -10.68
C GLU A 31 -28.03 13.06 -9.98
N TYR A 32 -28.03 13.45 -8.70
CA TYR A 32 -26.83 13.43 -7.86
C TYR A 32 -26.26 12.01 -7.72
N LEU A 33 -27.10 11.03 -7.38
CA LEU A 33 -26.72 9.62 -7.20
C LEU A 33 -26.10 9.03 -8.47
N GLU A 34 -26.67 9.34 -9.64
CA GLU A 34 -26.17 8.88 -10.93
C GLU A 34 -24.76 9.44 -11.20
N ASN A 35 -24.56 10.73 -10.98
CA ASN A 35 -23.27 11.39 -11.17
C ASN A 35 -22.22 10.87 -10.17
N GLU A 36 -22.57 10.77 -8.88
CA GLU A 36 -21.71 10.24 -7.82
C GLU A 36 -21.31 8.78 -8.12
N THR A 37 -22.26 7.96 -8.59
CA THR A 37 -22.00 6.55 -8.94
C THR A 37 -21.05 6.44 -10.13
N LYS A 38 -21.28 7.20 -11.20
CA LYS A 38 -20.39 7.22 -12.38
C LYS A 38 -18.98 7.66 -12.01
N GLU A 39 -18.86 8.72 -11.21
CA GLU A 39 -17.56 9.22 -10.74
C GLU A 39 -16.85 8.17 -9.86
N THR A 40 -17.56 7.56 -8.92
CA THR A 40 -17.02 6.55 -8.01
C THR A 40 -16.56 5.30 -8.77
N ILE A 41 -17.35 4.81 -9.74
CA ILE A 41 -16.95 3.68 -10.60
C ILE A 41 -15.68 4.03 -11.38
N SER A 42 -15.61 5.21 -12.00
CA SER A 42 -14.42 5.63 -12.75
C SER A 42 -13.17 5.74 -11.86
N LYS A 43 -13.30 6.25 -10.63
CA LYS A 43 -12.20 6.28 -9.65
C LYS A 43 -11.75 4.86 -9.29
N LEU A 44 -12.69 3.99 -8.97
CA LEU A 44 -12.42 2.60 -8.61
C LEU A 44 -11.73 1.82 -9.74
N GLU A 45 -12.15 2.00 -11.00
CA GLU A 45 -11.49 1.39 -12.16
C GLU A 45 -10.03 1.82 -12.27
N LYS A 46 -9.76 3.13 -12.22
CA LYS A 46 -8.40 3.67 -12.31
C LYS A 46 -7.50 3.14 -11.20
N ILE A 47 -8.01 3.11 -9.98
CA ILE A 47 -7.27 2.65 -8.80
C ILE A 47 -7.04 1.13 -8.88
N SER A 48 -8.05 0.36 -9.30
CA SER A 48 -7.89 -1.09 -9.49
C SER A 48 -6.88 -1.42 -10.59
N TYR A 49 -6.90 -0.70 -11.72
CA TYR A 49 -5.91 -0.83 -12.78
C TYR A 49 -4.51 -0.56 -12.26
N ARG A 50 -4.34 0.53 -11.50
CA ARG A 50 -3.06 0.88 -10.89
C ARG A 50 -2.57 -0.24 -9.99
N ALA A 51 -3.37 -0.69 -9.02
CA ALA A 51 -3.01 -1.75 -8.07
C ALA A 51 -2.53 -3.03 -8.78
N ARG A 52 -3.26 -3.49 -9.81
CA ARG A 52 -2.88 -4.70 -10.56
C ARG A 52 -1.63 -4.51 -11.43
N CYS A 53 -1.39 -3.31 -11.94
CA CYS A 53 -0.13 -3.00 -12.63
C CYS A 53 1.04 -3.06 -11.65
N ILE A 54 0.91 -2.50 -10.44
CA ILE A 54 1.96 -2.60 -9.40
C ILE A 54 2.22 -4.07 -9.05
N GLN A 55 1.17 -4.85 -8.82
CA GLN A 55 1.25 -6.27 -8.51
C GLN A 55 1.99 -7.06 -9.60
N LYS A 56 1.57 -6.90 -10.87
CA LYS A 56 2.24 -7.53 -12.02
C LYS A 56 3.72 -7.18 -12.04
N TYR A 57 3.99 -5.91 -11.86
CA TYR A 57 5.33 -5.37 -11.91
C TYR A 57 6.21 -5.97 -10.80
N ILE A 58 5.72 -6.04 -9.56
CA ILE A 58 6.39 -6.73 -8.45
C ILE A 58 6.70 -8.19 -8.80
N ILE A 59 5.71 -8.94 -9.29
CA ILE A 59 5.90 -10.36 -9.65
C ILE A 59 6.96 -10.49 -10.74
N THR A 60 6.88 -9.70 -11.80
CA THR A 60 7.81 -9.76 -12.93
C THR A 60 9.23 -9.35 -12.50
N PHE A 61 9.33 -8.28 -11.70
CA PHE A 61 10.56 -7.80 -11.08
C PHE A 61 11.23 -8.91 -10.27
N LEU A 62 10.48 -9.51 -9.35
CA LEU A 62 10.96 -10.58 -8.48
C LEU A 62 11.34 -11.82 -9.29
N ALA A 63 10.52 -12.22 -10.25
CA ALA A 63 10.78 -13.37 -11.11
C ALA A 63 12.11 -13.27 -11.82
N SER A 64 12.35 -12.11 -12.43
CA SER A 64 13.58 -11.87 -13.13
C SER A 64 14.75 -11.90 -12.15
N THR A 65 14.66 -11.12 -11.06
CA THR A 65 15.69 -11.03 -10.00
C THR A 65 16.10 -12.37 -9.39
N PHE A 66 15.20 -13.36 -9.30
CA PHE A 66 15.47 -14.69 -8.73
C PHE A 66 16.33 -15.64 -9.55
N ARG A 67 16.54 -15.42 -10.86
CA ARG A 67 17.22 -16.44 -11.71
C ARG A 67 18.59 -16.06 -12.22
N VAL A 68 18.89 -14.77 -12.25
CA VAL A 68 19.97 -14.23 -13.05
C VAL A 68 20.78 -13.36 -12.10
N LYS A 69 22.10 -13.58 -11.98
CA LYS A 69 22.97 -12.60 -11.30
C LYS A 69 22.60 -11.25 -11.91
N PRO A 70 22.24 -10.19 -11.18
CA PRO A 70 21.83 -8.93 -11.79
C PRO A 70 22.70 -8.38 -12.92
N SER A 71 23.98 -8.77 -12.98
CA SER A 71 24.89 -8.58 -14.11
C SER A 71 24.52 -9.30 -15.44
N SER A 72 23.50 -10.16 -15.46
CA SER A 72 23.08 -10.97 -16.61
C SER A 72 21.66 -10.66 -17.11
N TYR A 73 20.97 -9.68 -16.52
CA TYR A 73 19.75 -9.14 -17.15
C TYR A 73 20.09 -8.41 -18.44
N SER A 74 19.15 -8.41 -19.38
CA SER A 74 19.24 -7.43 -20.47
C SER A 74 19.15 -6.02 -19.85
N LEU A 75 20.08 -5.15 -20.23
CA LEU A 75 20.16 -3.79 -19.70
C LEU A 75 18.84 -3.02 -19.96
N GLN A 76 18.17 -3.39 -21.05
CA GLN A 76 16.86 -2.88 -21.44
C GLN A 76 15.73 -3.24 -20.48
N TYR A 77 15.75 -4.45 -19.91
CA TYR A 77 14.78 -4.93 -18.95
C TYR A 77 14.98 -4.24 -17.60
N VAL A 78 16.21 -4.20 -17.08
CA VAL A 78 16.51 -3.52 -15.80
C VAL A 78 16.12 -2.05 -15.84
N ASN A 79 16.36 -1.35 -16.96
CA ASN A 79 15.89 0.03 -17.11
C ASN A 79 14.36 0.17 -17.04
N SER A 80 13.62 -0.77 -17.63
CA SER A 80 12.16 -0.73 -17.59
C SER A 80 11.61 -0.75 -16.16
N LEU A 81 12.36 -1.37 -15.25
CA LEU A 81 12.03 -1.48 -13.83
C LEU A 81 12.01 -0.12 -13.11
N PHE A 82 12.84 0.82 -13.55
CA PHE A 82 12.99 2.12 -12.89
C PHE A 82 12.30 3.26 -13.63
N THR A 83 11.99 3.09 -14.92
CA THR A 83 11.38 4.15 -15.75
C THR A 83 9.87 4.28 -15.60
N TYR A 84 9.20 3.29 -15.01
CA TYR A 84 7.75 3.36 -14.83
C TYR A 84 7.45 4.12 -13.53
N ASP A 85 6.98 5.36 -13.65
CA ASP A 85 6.32 6.07 -12.55
C ASP A 85 4.96 5.40 -12.31
N ILE A 86 5.00 4.28 -11.60
CA ILE A 86 3.86 3.43 -11.22
C ILE A 86 2.83 4.24 -10.39
N GLY A 87 3.21 5.45 -9.95
CA GLY A 87 2.38 6.36 -9.16
C GLY A 87 1.34 7.15 -9.95
N GLN A 88 1.64 7.63 -11.16
CA GLN A 88 0.89 8.77 -11.71
C GLN A 88 0.23 8.59 -13.08
N LYS A 89 0.69 7.65 -13.92
CA LYS A 89 0.14 7.50 -15.28
C LYS A 89 -0.23 6.06 -15.59
N ILE A 90 -1.53 5.80 -15.77
CA ILE A 90 -2.00 4.56 -16.39
C ILE A 90 -1.38 4.51 -17.80
N PRO A 91 -0.64 3.44 -18.17
CA PRO A 91 -0.13 3.26 -19.53
C PRO A 91 -1.23 3.52 -20.56
N TYR A 92 -1.02 4.47 -21.47
CA TYR A 92 -1.97 4.80 -22.52
C TYR A 92 -2.02 3.68 -23.58
N LYS A 93 -3.21 3.46 -24.15
CA LYS A 93 -3.43 2.67 -25.37
C LYS A 93 -2.44 3.09 -26.47
N ILE A 94 -1.69 2.14 -27.02
CA ILE A 94 -1.00 2.34 -28.30
C ILE A 94 -2.08 2.38 -29.38
N ALA A 95 -2.19 3.49 -30.12
CA ALA A 95 -3.29 3.75 -31.05
C ALA A 95 -3.29 2.86 -32.31
N ASP A 96 -2.24 2.05 -32.53
CA ASP A 96 -1.95 1.41 -33.82
C ASP A 96 -1.92 -0.14 -33.80
N ILE A 97 -2.20 -0.80 -32.66
CA ILE A 97 -2.22 -2.28 -32.57
C ILE A 97 -3.64 -2.76 -32.32
N ASP A 98 -4.12 -3.72 -33.13
CA ASP A 98 -5.36 -4.43 -32.85
C ASP A 98 -5.14 -5.44 -31.70
N LEU A 99 -5.66 -5.07 -30.53
CA LEU A 99 -5.51 -5.79 -29.28
C LEU A 99 -6.62 -6.83 -29.03
N ASP A 100 -7.70 -6.81 -29.83
CA ASP A 100 -8.85 -7.70 -29.66
C ASP A 100 -8.49 -9.20 -29.80
N PRO A 101 -7.62 -9.63 -30.75
CA PRO A 101 -7.21 -11.03 -30.84
C PRO A 101 -6.52 -11.56 -29.59
N PHE A 102 -5.64 -10.77 -28.96
CA PHE A 102 -4.93 -11.17 -27.74
C PHE A 102 -5.90 -11.36 -26.56
N TYR A 103 -6.88 -10.47 -26.44
CA TYR A 103 -7.93 -10.61 -25.44
C TYR A 103 -8.73 -11.90 -25.65
N LYS A 104 -9.11 -12.21 -26.90
CA LYS A 104 -9.83 -13.45 -27.24
C LYS A 104 -9.04 -14.71 -26.88
N VAL A 105 -7.74 -14.73 -27.15
CA VAL A 105 -6.86 -15.85 -26.75
C VAL A 105 -6.85 -16.00 -25.24
N GLY A 106 -6.58 -14.91 -24.50
CA GLY A 106 -6.57 -14.95 -23.05
C GLY A 106 -7.90 -15.40 -22.45
N LYS A 107 -9.02 -14.92 -23.02
CA LYS A 107 -10.37 -15.31 -22.63
C LYS A 107 -10.65 -16.81 -22.86
N ALA A 108 -10.30 -17.34 -24.02
CA ALA A 108 -10.45 -18.76 -24.32
C ALA A 108 -9.66 -19.63 -23.34
N CYS A 109 -8.42 -19.23 -23.03
CA CYS A 109 -7.56 -19.93 -22.08
C CYS A 109 -8.12 -19.99 -20.65
N VAL A 110 -8.73 -18.91 -20.14
CA VAL A 110 -9.31 -18.90 -18.79
C VAL A 110 -10.69 -19.58 -18.73
N GLN A 111 -11.35 -19.77 -19.87
CA GLN A 111 -12.62 -20.50 -19.96
C GLN A 111 -12.44 -22.02 -20.02
N ASP A 112 -11.29 -22.50 -20.50
CA ASP A 112 -10.97 -23.93 -20.61
C ASP A 112 -9.51 -24.21 -20.16
N PHE A 113 -9.37 -24.75 -18.95
CA PHE A 113 -8.07 -25.08 -18.36
C PHE A 113 -7.39 -26.30 -19.01
N ASP A 114 -8.15 -27.17 -19.68
CA ASP A 114 -7.58 -28.27 -20.45
C ASP A 114 -6.86 -27.73 -21.69
N ILE A 115 -7.47 -26.77 -22.38
CA ILE A 115 -6.82 -26.09 -23.51
C ILE A 115 -5.55 -25.36 -23.03
N LEU A 116 -5.66 -24.54 -21.98
CA LEU A 116 -4.53 -23.78 -21.46
C LEU A 116 -3.37 -24.68 -21.02
N SER A 117 -3.64 -25.77 -20.31
CA SER A 117 -2.59 -26.67 -19.82
C SER A 117 -1.85 -27.39 -20.95
N ASN A 118 -2.59 -27.93 -21.94
CA ASN A 118 -1.97 -28.62 -23.08
C ASN A 118 -1.09 -27.67 -23.92
N ILE A 119 -1.61 -26.49 -24.26
CA ILE A 119 -0.86 -25.50 -25.05
C ILE A 119 0.37 -25.01 -24.27
N SER A 120 0.21 -24.70 -22.98
CA SER A 120 1.33 -24.19 -22.16
C SER A 120 2.46 -25.22 -22.04
N VAL A 121 2.13 -26.50 -21.83
CA VAL A 121 3.16 -27.56 -21.76
C VAL A 121 3.84 -27.75 -23.11
N LYS A 122 3.06 -27.76 -24.19
CA LYS A 122 3.61 -27.84 -25.55
C LYS A 122 4.56 -26.69 -25.85
N LEU A 123 4.19 -25.47 -25.46
CA LEU A 123 5.02 -24.26 -25.61
C LEU A 123 6.32 -24.38 -24.81
N ILE A 124 6.27 -24.89 -23.58
CA ILE A 124 7.48 -25.12 -22.77
C ILE A 124 8.42 -26.10 -23.46
N ASP A 125 7.89 -27.15 -24.09
CA ASP A 125 8.69 -28.19 -24.73
C ASP A 125 9.29 -27.73 -26.07
N THR A 126 8.57 -26.89 -26.83
CA THR A 126 9.03 -26.38 -28.14
C THR A 126 9.84 -25.09 -28.04
N HIS A 127 9.54 -24.24 -27.06
CA HIS A 127 10.17 -22.93 -26.82
C HIS A 127 10.60 -22.77 -25.36
N PRO A 128 11.64 -23.51 -24.91
CA PRO A 128 12.11 -23.47 -23.53
C PRO A 128 12.58 -22.06 -23.08
N GLU A 129 12.93 -21.19 -24.01
CA GLU A 129 13.26 -19.78 -23.77
C GLU A 129 12.11 -18.97 -23.19
N PHE A 130 10.84 -19.33 -23.48
CA PHE A 130 9.66 -18.60 -23.01
C PHE A 130 9.15 -19.06 -21.65
N VAL A 131 9.67 -20.16 -21.10
CA VAL A 131 9.20 -20.75 -19.84
C VAL A 131 9.13 -19.72 -18.72
N HIS A 132 10.13 -18.85 -18.63
CA HIS A 132 10.21 -17.86 -17.55
C HIS A 132 9.06 -16.84 -17.62
N ASN A 133 8.90 -16.20 -18.78
CA ASN A 133 7.89 -15.18 -19.00
C ASN A 133 6.48 -15.80 -19.00
N LEU A 134 6.32 -17.02 -19.53
CA LEU A 134 5.07 -17.75 -19.49
C LEU A 134 4.62 -17.99 -18.04
N CYS A 135 5.49 -18.61 -17.22
CA CYS A 135 5.13 -19.02 -15.88
C CYS A 135 5.06 -17.88 -14.86
N ASN A 136 5.82 -16.79 -15.06
CA ASN A 136 5.93 -15.71 -14.07
C ASN A 136 5.32 -14.38 -14.52
N SER A 137 4.88 -14.24 -15.78
CA SER A 137 4.18 -13.03 -16.24
C SER A 137 2.87 -13.37 -16.95
N THR A 138 2.88 -14.19 -17.99
CA THR A 138 1.70 -14.39 -18.85
C THR A 138 0.60 -15.19 -18.16
N ILE A 139 0.93 -16.34 -17.57
CA ILE A 139 -0.02 -17.16 -16.81
C ILE A 139 -0.54 -16.39 -15.58
N PRO A 140 0.31 -15.78 -14.72
CA PRO A 140 -0.19 -14.92 -13.65
C PRO A 140 -1.14 -13.83 -14.15
N ALA A 141 -0.84 -13.17 -15.27
CA ALA A 141 -1.70 -12.13 -15.84
C ALA A 141 -3.08 -12.64 -16.29
N LEU A 142 -3.17 -13.87 -16.83
CA LEU A 142 -4.45 -14.51 -17.13
C LEU A 142 -5.30 -14.70 -15.86
N PHE A 143 -4.65 -14.98 -14.73
CA PHE A 143 -5.28 -15.06 -13.42
C PHE A 143 -5.12 -13.76 -12.61
N GLN A 144 -5.14 -12.60 -13.29
CA GLN A 144 -5.15 -11.26 -12.68
C GLN A 144 -4.05 -11.01 -11.63
N ASN A 145 -2.89 -11.65 -11.81
CA ASN A 145 -1.74 -11.62 -10.90
C ASN A 145 -2.09 -12.05 -9.47
N LEU A 146 -3.09 -12.93 -9.33
CA LEU A 146 -3.63 -13.43 -8.06
C LEU A 146 -4.14 -12.34 -7.12
N PHE A 147 -4.50 -11.17 -7.66
CA PHE A 147 -4.90 -10.01 -6.86
C PHE A 147 -6.23 -10.23 -6.11
N THR A 148 -7.09 -11.11 -6.61
CA THR A 148 -8.41 -11.38 -5.99
C THR A 148 -8.54 -12.83 -5.56
N ARG A 149 -9.35 -13.07 -4.53
CA ARG A 149 -9.72 -14.42 -4.08
C ARG A 149 -10.28 -15.28 -5.22
N LYS A 150 -11.13 -14.68 -6.08
CA LYS A 150 -11.70 -15.35 -7.25
C LYS A 150 -10.60 -15.83 -8.21
N SER A 151 -9.64 -14.95 -8.53
CA SER A 151 -8.55 -15.29 -9.45
C SER A 151 -7.65 -16.42 -8.92
N ILE A 152 -7.46 -16.51 -7.60
CA ILE A 152 -6.69 -17.61 -6.98
C ILE A 152 -7.47 -18.94 -7.04
N ILE A 153 -8.79 -18.90 -6.86
CA ILE A 153 -9.62 -20.10 -7.02
C ILE A 153 -9.59 -20.59 -8.46
N GLU A 154 -9.68 -19.68 -9.45
CA GLU A 154 -9.54 -20.02 -10.87
C GLU A 154 -8.16 -20.60 -11.17
N PHE A 155 -7.10 -19.99 -10.64
CA PHE A 155 -5.74 -20.51 -10.74
C PHE A 155 -5.59 -21.91 -10.10
N ASN A 156 -6.21 -22.15 -8.95
CA ASN A 156 -6.21 -23.47 -8.30
C ASN A 156 -6.90 -24.53 -9.18
N ASN A 157 -7.97 -24.18 -9.87
CA ASN A 157 -8.63 -25.11 -10.80
C ASN A 157 -7.74 -25.43 -12.02
N PHE A 158 -7.01 -24.44 -12.52
CA PHE A 158 -5.98 -24.66 -13.53
C PHE A 158 -4.86 -25.57 -13.02
N THR A 159 -4.33 -25.34 -11.82
CA THR A 159 -3.24 -26.15 -11.27
C THR A 159 -3.67 -27.58 -10.96
N LYS A 160 -4.92 -27.82 -10.52
CA LYS A 160 -5.49 -29.18 -10.40
C LYS A 160 -5.43 -29.95 -11.72
N THR A 161 -5.72 -29.27 -12.83
CA THR A 161 -5.62 -29.85 -14.18
C THR A 161 -4.16 -30.20 -14.51
N LEU A 162 -3.22 -29.31 -14.19
CA LEU A 162 -1.78 -29.58 -14.36
C LEU A 162 -1.28 -30.72 -13.47
N PHE A 163 -1.68 -30.81 -12.21
CA PHE A 163 -1.30 -31.92 -11.32
C PHE A 163 -1.79 -33.27 -11.87
N ALA A 164 -3.00 -33.31 -12.42
CA ALA A 164 -3.58 -34.53 -12.96
C ALA A 164 -2.91 -35.01 -14.27
N LYS A 165 -2.52 -34.09 -15.15
CA LYS A 165 -2.02 -34.41 -16.51
C LYS A 165 -0.51 -34.25 -16.68
N PHE A 166 0.08 -33.25 -16.04
CA PHE A 166 1.44 -32.77 -16.28
C PHE A 166 2.21 -32.44 -14.98
N PRO A 167 2.28 -33.37 -14.00
CA PRO A 167 2.80 -33.09 -12.66
C PRO A 167 4.24 -32.55 -12.66
N LEU A 168 5.08 -32.94 -13.63
CA LEU A 168 6.47 -32.48 -13.75
C LEU A 168 6.62 -30.98 -14.04
N TYR A 169 5.62 -30.35 -14.64
CA TYR A 169 5.66 -28.93 -15.01
C TYR A 169 5.10 -28.03 -13.92
N VAL A 170 4.33 -28.59 -12.97
CA VAL A 170 3.62 -27.84 -11.93
C VAL A 170 4.54 -26.91 -11.13
N PRO A 171 5.73 -27.33 -10.64
CA PRO A 171 6.59 -26.43 -9.87
C PRO A 171 6.97 -25.15 -10.61
N ARG A 172 7.05 -25.20 -11.95
CA ARG A 172 7.35 -24.01 -12.77
C ARG A 172 6.20 -23.01 -12.76
N PHE A 173 4.95 -23.49 -12.86
CA PHE A 173 3.77 -22.62 -12.83
C PHE A 173 3.44 -22.10 -11.43
N LEU A 174 3.91 -22.76 -10.38
CA LEU A 174 3.69 -22.30 -8.99
C LEU A 174 4.78 -21.37 -8.47
N SER A 175 5.94 -21.27 -9.13
CA SER A 175 7.08 -20.50 -8.60
C SER A 175 6.79 -19.03 -8.36
N PHE A 176 5.88 -18.42 -9.13
CA PHE A 176 5.53 -17.02 -8.96
C PHE A 176 4.75 -16.74 -7.67
N MET A 177 4.16 -17.76 -7.02
CA MET A 177 3.47 -17.58 -5.73
C MET A 177 4.42 -17.06 -4.65
N LEU A 178 5.70 -17.42 -4.73
CA LEU A 178 6.75 -16.90 -3.84
C LEU A 178 6.92 -15.38 -3.97
N MET A 179 6.56 -14.81 -5.12
CA MET A 179 6.68 -13.38 -5.43
C MET A 179 5.44 -12.59 -5.02
N HIS A 180 4.43 -13.27 -4.48
CA HIS A 180 3.20 -12.62 -4.02
C HIS A 180 3.47 -11.85 -2.72
N PRO A 181 2.98 -10.61 -2.55
CA PRO A 181 3.24 -9.79 -1.36
C PRO A 181 2.92 -10.47 -0.04
N LEU A 182 1.79 -11.17 0.06
CA LEU A 182 1.44 -11.92 1.29
C LEU A 182 2.44 -13.04 1.62
N MET A 183 3.02 -13.69 0.60
CA MET A 183 4.05 -14.69 0.82
C MET A 183 5.36 -14.04 1.28
N SER A 184 5.71 -12.90 0.68
CA SER A 184 6.84 -12.10 1.12
C SER A 184 6.72 -11.66 2.57
N GLN A 185 5.55 -11.16 2.99
CA GLN A 185 5.27 -10.76 4.37
C GLN A 185 5.45 -11.93 5.35
N PHE A 186 4.90 -13.10 5.03
CA PHE A 186 5.09 -14.29 5.85
C PHE A 186 6.59 -14.64 5.99
N ILE A 187 7.35 -14.62 4.89
CA ILE A 187 8.80 -14.90 4.93
C ILE A 187 9.54 -13.87 5.76
N GLU A 188 9.24 -12.58 5.58
CA GLU A 188 9.85 -11.49 6.33
C GLU A 188 9.63 -11.66 7.84
N SER A 189 8.39 -11.94 8.27
CA SER A 189 8.09 -12.19 9.69
C SER A 189 8.82 -13.40 10.25
N VAL A 190 8.96 -14.49 9.47
CA VAL A 190 9.74 -15.66 9.88
C VAL A 190 11.23 -15.31 10.06
N ILE A 191 11.80 -14.50 9.18
CA ILE A 191 13.22 -14.15 9.25
C ILE A 191 13.50 -13.14 10.38
N GLU A 192 12.64 -12.14 10.57
CA GLU A 192 12.81 -11.08 11.57
C GLU A 192 12.87 -11.59 13.02
N GLU A 193 12.13 -12.67 13.34
CA GLU A 193 12.18 -13.28 14.67
C GLU A 193 13.48 -14.08 14.94
N ILE A 194 14.27 -14.39 13.91
CA ILE A 194 15.49 -15.17 14.08
C ILE A 194 16.61 -14.26 14.59
N GLN A 195 16.78 -14.23 15.90
CA GLN A 195 17.79 -13.39 16.56
C GLN A 195 19.23 -13.93 16.51
N VAL A 196 19.46 -15.07 15.83
CA VAL A 196 20.78 -15.70 15.71
C VAL A 196 21.29 -15.60 14.27
N PRO A 197 22.60 -15.41 14.06
CA PRO A 197 23.15 -15.37 12.71
C PRO A 197 23.01 -16.74 12.02
N TYR A 198 22.91 -16.75 10.69
CA TYR A 198 22.79 -17.99 9.90
C TYR A 198 24.00 -18.94 10.01
N THR A 199 25.14 -18.41 10.49
CA THR A 199 26.33 -19.19 10.82
C THR A 199 26.20 -19.99 12.10
N ASP A 200 25.24 -19.65 12.98
CA ASP A 200 24.98 -20.35 14.24
C ASP A 200 24.47 -21.77 13.98
N GLU A 201 24.90 -22.73 14.80
CA GLU A 201 24.48 -24.13 14.71
C GLU A 201 22.98 -24.31 14.99
N ASN A 202 22.40 -23.46 15.85
CA ASN A 202 20.98 -23.50 16.23
C ASN A 202 20.06 -22.75 15.25
N TYR A 203 20.60 -22.14 14.20
CA TYR A 203 19.82 -21.32 13.26
C TYR A 203 18.63 -22.09 12.66
N ILE A 204 18.80 -23.37 12.33
CA ILE A 204 17.74 -24.18 11.70
C ILE A 204 16.60 -24.47 12.68
N GLU A 205 16.92 -24.74 13.95
CA GLU A 205 15.91 -24.93 14.97
C GLU A 205 15.12 -23.64 15.18
N LYS A 206 15.80 -22.48 15.21
CA LYS A 206 15.17 -21.16 15.31
C LYS A 206 14.34 -20.80 14.09
N PHE A 207 14.79 -21.16 12.89
CA PHE A 207 14.03 -20.98 11.66
C PHE A 207 12.72 -21.78 11.71
N ILE A 208 12.76 -23.06 12.12
CA ILE A 208 11.56 -23.89 12.23
C ILE A 208 10.63 -23.39 13.34
N GLU A 209 11.18 -22.97 14.48
CA GLU A 209 10.41 -22.35 15.57
C GLU A 209 9.65 -21.12 15.07
N SER A 210 10.34 -20.18 14.41
CA SER A 210 9.71 -18.98 13.89
C SER A 210 8.73 -19.26 12.74
N TRP A 211 9.06 -20.19 11.83
CA TRP A 211 8.16 -20.68 10.79
C TRP A 211 6.83 -21.16 11.37
N ASN A 212 6.91 -21.92 12.46
CA ASN A 212 5.74 -22.44 13.17
C ASN A 212 5.03 -21.38 14.00
N ASN A 213 5.71 -20.34 14.49
CA ASN A 213 5.06 -19.25 15.22
C ASN A 213 4.27 -18.32 14.29
N ASN A 214 4.76 -18.12 13.06
CA ASN A 214 4.18 -17.19 12.08
C ASN A 214 3.25 -17.84 11.05
N TYR A 215 2.93 -19.13 11.21
CA TYR A 215 2.15 -19.90 10.24
C TYR A 215 0.78 -19.27 9.91
N THR A 216 0.20 -18.49 10.83
CA THR A 216 -1.09 -17.81 10.65
C THR A 216 -1.05 -16.75 9.54
N LEU A 217 0.13 -16.24 9.18
CA LEU A 217 0.32 -15.30 8.06
C LEU A 217 0.35 -16.02 6.70
N MET A 218 0.52 -17.34 6.67
CA MET A 218 0.58 -18.11 5.43
C MET A 218 -0.80 -18.09 4.72
N PRO A 219 -0.86 -17.71 3.42
CA PRO A 219 -2.14 -17.63 2.72
C PRO A 219 -2.79 -19.00 2.52
N LYS A 220 -4.00 -19.17 3.04
CA LYS A 220 -4.72 -20.46 3.02
C LYS A 220 -4.87 -21.05 1.63
N LEU A 221 -5.23 -20.23 0.64
CA LEU A 221 -5.43 -20.71 -0.74
C LEU A 221 -4.14 -21.22 -1.38
N PHE A 222 -2.96 -20.77 -0.91
CA PHE A 222 -1.68 -21.29 -1.40
C PHE A 222 -1.45 -22.69 -0.85
N ILE A 223 -1.76 -22.92 0.42
CA ILE A 223 -1.77 -24.26 1.02
C ILE A 223 -2.76 -25.19 0.30
N ASP A 224 -3.96 -24.70 -0.03
CA ASP A 224 -4.95 -25.47 -0.79
C ASP A 224 -4.45 -25.89 -2.18
N ILE A 225 -3.64 -25.06 -2.84
CA ILE A 225 -2.99 -25.41 -4.11
C ILE A 225 -1.94 -26.51 -3.91
N LEU A 226 -1.10 -26.39 -2.87
CA LEU A 226 -0.06 -27.38 -2.57
C LEU A 226 -0.65 -28.74 -2.20
N LYS A 227 -1.79 -28.76 -1.50
CA LYS A 227 -2.53 -29.98 -1.13
C LYS A 227 -3.00 -30.82 -2.32
N ASN A 228 -3.00 -30.27 -3.54
CA ASN A 228 -3.28 -31.06 -4.75
C ASN A 228 -2.09 -31.97 -5.16
N SER A 229 -0.90 -31.72 -4.63
CA SER A 229 0.29 -32.55 -4.83
C SER A 229 0.19 -33.86 -4.06
N SER A 230 0.78 -34.94 -4.58
CA SER A 230 0.98 -36.18 -3.83
C SER A 230 2.06 -36.05 -2.73
N THR A 231 2.93 -35.05 -2.83
CA THR A 231 4.03 -34.76 -1.90
C THR A 231 4.05 -33.25 -1.61
N PRO A 232 3.05 -32.72 -0.89
CA PRO A 232 2.92 -31.29 -0.62
C PRO A 232 4.10 -30.72 0.17
N GLU A 233 4.69 -31.49 1.09
CA GLU A 233 5.86 -31.14 1.89
C GLU A 233 7.09 -30.85 1.02
N THR A 234 7.41 -31.72 0.07
CA THR A 234 8.53 -31.54 -0.85
C THR A 234 8.26 -30.37 -1.79
N LEU A 235 7.03 -30.22 -2.26
CA LEU A 235 6.66 -29.10 -3.12
C LEU A 235 6.75 -27.76 -2.38
N LEU A 236 6.32 -27.69 -1.12
CA LEU A 236 6.49 -26.51 -0.26
C LEU A 236 7.97 -26.16 -0.09
N PHE A 237 8.80 -27.16 0.20
CA PHE A 237 10.22 -26.95 0.38
C PHE A 237 10.88 -26.43 -0.90
N ASP A 238 10.63 -27.07 -2.04
CA ASP A 238 11.24 -26.70 -3.32
C ASP A 238 10.75 -25.33 -3.84
N LEU A 239 9.50 -24.96 -3.59
CA LEU A 239 8.92 -23.70 -4.07
C LEU A 239 9.20 -22.49 -3.18
N PHE A 240 9.27 -22.68 -1.86
CA PHE A 240 9.34 -21.55 -0.93
C PHE A 240 10.63 -21.57 -0.11
N VAL A 241 10.93 -22.66 0.58
CA VAL A 241 12.03 -22.69 1.56
C VAL A 241 13.39 -22.67 0.88
N LYS A 242 13.61 -23.56 -0.09
CA LYS A 242 14.88 -23.66 -0.80
C LYS A 242 15.24 -22.37 -1.55
N PRO A 243 14.33 -21.71 -2.30
CA PRO A 243 14.61 -20.44 -2.94
C PRO A 243 15.06 -19.33 -1.98
N ILE A 244 14.50 -19.26 -0.76
CA ILE A 244 14.90 -18.29 0.28
C ILE A 244 16.41 -18.38 0.54
N PHE A 245 16.95 -19.59 0.70
CA PHE A 245 18.37 -19.79 0.97
C PHE A 245 19.25 -19.82 -0.27
N GLN A 246 18.69 -20.08 -1.46
CA GLN A 246 19.43 -19.96 -2.73
C GLN A 246 19.63 -18.51 -3.14
N PHE A 247 18.68 -17.63 -2.84
CA PHE A 247 18.70 -16.22 -3.21
C PHE A 247 18.42 -15.31 -2.01
N PRO A 248 19.22 -15.40 -0.95
CA PRO A 248 18.85 -14.85 0.35
C PRO A 248 18.78 -13.32 0.37
N LYS A 249 19.65 -12.66 -0.41
CA LYS A 249 19.61 -11.20 -0.60
C LYS A 249 18.28 -10.72 -1.15
N MET A 250 17.65 -11.49 -2.03
CA MET A 250 16.36 -11.14 -2.66
C MET A 250 15.16 -11.39 -1.74
N HIS A 251 15.33 -12.16 -0.66
CA HIS A 251 14.29 -12.52 0.31
C HIS A 251 14.50 -11.84 1.68
N CYS A 252 15.07 -10.64 1.70
CA CYS A 252 15.21 -9.82 2.91
C CYS A 252 16.13 -10.40 4.01
N LEU A 253 16.97 -11.40 3.71
CA LEU A 253 18.04 -11.85 4.63
C LEU A 253 19.22 -10.86 4.70
N LEU A 254 19.10 -9.66 4.12
CA LEU A 254 20.18 -8.67 3.98
C LEU A 254 20.76 -8.18 5.31
N HIS A 255 19.97 -8.15 6.38
CA HIS A 255 20.42 -7.71 7.70
C HIS A 255 21.29 -8.77 8.41
N GLN A 256 21.31 -10.02 7.93
CA GLN A 256 22.08 -11.13 8.51
C GLN A 256 23.30 -11.54 7.66
N LEU A 257 23.52 -10.92 6.50
CA LEU A 257 24.43 -11.40 5.47
C LEU A 257 25.47 -10.34 5.07
N ASP A 258 26.33 -9.95 6.01
CA ASP A 258 27.51 -9.13 5.69
C ASP A 258 28.47 -9.88 4.73
N GLU A 259 28.56 -11.21 4.87
CA GLU A 259 29.19 -12.14 3.92
C GLU A 259 28.31 -13.37 3.71
N ILE A 260 28.16 -13.82 2.45
CA ILE A 260 27.45 -15.07 2.13
C ILE A 260 28.46 -16.22 2.12
N ASP A 261 28.35 -17.14 3.07
CA ASP A 261 28.98 -18.45 2.98
C ASP A 261 28.06 -19.42 2.23
N GLU A 262 28.32 -19.57 0.93
CA GLU A 262 27.58 -20.48 0.04
C GLU A 262 27.59 -21.94 0.56
N LYS A 263 28.66 -22.37 1.25
CA LYS A 263 28.72 -23.73 1.81
C LYS A 263 27.77 -23.86 2.99
N ARG A 264 27.71 -22.85 3.86
CA ARG A 264 26.76 -22.85 4.99
C ARG A 264 25.32 -22.83 4.49
N LEU A 265 24.98 -22.02 3.50
CA LEU A 265 23.64 -22.01 2.91
C LEU A 265 23.27 -23.36 2.28
N ALA A 266 24.20 -24.00 1.56
CA ALA A 266 23.98 -25.34 1.02
C ALA A 266 23.73 -26.39 2.13
N GLN A 267 24.44 -26.28 3.27
CA GLN A 267 24.17 -27.13 4.44
C GLN A 267 22.78 -26.87 5.02
N ILE A 268 22.37 -25.60 5.17
CA ILE A 268 21.04 -25.23 5.67
C ILE A 268 19.95 -25.83 4.77
N ILE A 269 20.07 -25.66 3.46
CA ILE A 269 19.14 -26.24 2.47
C ILE A 269 19.06 -27.77 2.66
N THR A 270 20.21 -28.43 2.77
CA THR A 270 20.26 -29.89 2.94
C THR A 270 19.57 -30.34 4.22
N GLN A 271 19.80 -29.65 5.34
CA GLN A 271 19.21 -29.97 6.63
C GLN A 271 17.70 -29.70 6.65
N LEU A 272 17.26 -28.55 6.17
CA LEU A 272 15.83 -28.22 6.06
C LEU A 272 15.09 -29.18 5.12
N ASN A 273 15.72 -29.65 4.05
CA ASN A 273 15.15 -30.68 3.17
C ASN A 273 14.85 -31.98 3.93
N THR A 274 15.70 -32.37 4.90
CA THR A 274 15.43 -33.53 5.76
C THR A 274 14.33 -33.29 6.80
N MET A 275 13.91 -32.04 6.99
CA MET A 275 12.89 -31.62 7.95
C MET A 275 11.62 -31.06 7.26
N GLN A 276 11.42 -31.33 5.97
CA GLN A 276 10.26 -30.85 5.20
C GLN A 276 8.92 -31.22 5.85
N ASP A 277 8.83 -32.38 6.51
CA ASP A 277 7.61 -32.82 7.19
C ASP A 277 7.25 -31.90 8.35
N LYS A 278 8.25 -31.47 9.15
CA LYS A 278 8.05 -30.53 10.26
C LYS A 278 7.60 -29.15 9.78
N LEU A 279 8.11 -28.71 8.63
CA LEU A 279 7.70 -27.45 8.01
C LEU A 279 6.25 -27.52 7.51
N TRP A 280 5.80 -28.69 7.07
CA TRP A 280 4.44 -28.93 6.59
C TRP A 280 3.42 -29.13 7.73
N GLU A 281 3.81 -29.74 8.84
CA GLU A 281 2.96 -29.99 10.02
C GLU A 281 2.26 -28.71 10.53
N ALA A 282 2.90 -27.55 10.41
CA ALA A 282 2.30 -26.26 10.76
C ALA A 282 1.00 -25.93 9.97
N PHE A 283 0.83 -26.52 8.78
CA PHE A 283 -0.25 -26.18 7.83
C PHE A 283 -1.26 -27.31 7.60
N SER A 284 -0.96 -28.54 8.02
CA SER A 284 -1.79 -29.71 7.70
C SER A 284 -3.21 -29.60 8.30
N ASP A 285 -3.34 -29.04 9.50
CA ASP A 285 -4.57 -29.07 10.30
C ASP A 285 -5.09 -27.69 10.79
N SER A 286 -4.48 -26.59 10.37
CA SER A 286 -4.79 -25.29 10.95
C SER A 286 -5.95 -24.54 10.27
N SER A 287 -7.00 -24.24 11.03
CA SER A 287 -8.11 -23.38 10.60
C SER A 287 -7.77 -21.89 10.63
N GLU A 288 -6.63 -21.52 11.23
CA GLU A 288 -6.22 -20.14 11.56
C GLU A 288 -5.32 -19.50 10.49
N LEU A 289 -5.14 -20.14 9.34
CA LEU A 289 -4.38 -19.57 8.21
C LEU A 289 -5.00 -18.27 7.70
N CYS A 290 -4.16 -17.39 7.17
CA CYS A 290 -4.56 -16.10 6.62
C CYS A 290 -5.55 -16.31 5.47
N ASP A 291 -6.78 -15.82 5.67
CA ASP A 291 -7.80 -15.80 4.62
C ASP A 291 -7.56 -14.57 3.73
N PHE A 292 -7.65 -14.77 2.42
CA PHE A 292 -7.72 -13.63 1.51
C PHE A 292 -8.98 -12.82 1.80
N PRO A 293 -8.90 -11.47 1.78
CA PRO A 293 -10.05 -10.61 1.98
C PRO A 293 -11.24 -11.10 1.15
N LYS A 294 -12.37 -11.35 1.81
CA LYS A 294 -13.59 -11.73 1.10
C LYS A 294 -14.01 -10.53 0.26
N GLU A 295 -14.31 -10.75 -1.02
CA GLU A 295 -15.05 -9.77 -1.81
C GLU A 295 -16.49 -9.75 -1.28
N GLU A 296 -16.73 -9.03 -0.18
CA GLU A 296 -18.06 -8.92 0.44
C GLU A 296 -19.01 -8.04 -0.38
N SER A 297 -18.54 -7.38 -1.43
CA SER A 297 -19.36 -6.50 -2.24
C SER A 297 -20.20 -7.33 -3.23
N ASN A 298 -21.50 -7.46 -2.95
CA ASN A 298 -22.52 -7.83 -3.95
C ASN A 298 -22.59 -6.83 -5.13
N VAL A 299 -21.87 -5.71 -5.05
CA VAL A 299 -21.67 -4.79 -6.17
C VAL A 299 -20.73 -5.45 -7.18
N GLN A 300 -21.30 -6.27 -8.08
CA GLN A 300 -20.63 -6.71 -9.30
C GLN A 300 -20.43 -5.49 -10.22
N ILE A 301 -19.41 -4.68 -9.94
CA ILE A 301 -18.89 -3.76 -10.95
C ILE A 301 -18.11 -4.64 -11.93
N GLN A 302 -18.81 -5.18 -12.93
CA GLN A 302 -18.26 -6.12 -13.91
C GLN A 302 -16.94 -5.60 -14.51
N SER A 303 -16.87 -4.29 -14.79
CA SER A 303 -15.68 -3.63 -15.37
C SER A 303 -14.41 -3.69 -14.51
N ILE A 304 -14.53 -3.75 -13.18
CA ILE A 304 -13.37 -3.81 -12.28
C ILE A 304 -12.83 -5.24 -12.14
N SER A 305 -13.68 -6.24 -12.35
CA SER A 305 -13.34 -7.64 -12.06
C SER A 305 -12.80 -8.43 -13.25
N GLN A 306 -12.83 -7.89 -14.48
CA GLN A 306 -12.60 -8.69 -15.70
C GLN A 306 -11.72 -7.95 -16.71
N PHE A 307 -10.43 -7.84 -16.43
CA PHE A 307 -9.45 -7.35 -17.39
C PHE A 307 -8.12 -8.06 -17.21
N PHE A 308 -7.36 -8.16 -18.30
CA PHE A 308 -5.99 -8.66 -18.27
C PHE A 308 -4.99 -7.51 -18.27
N VAL A 309 -3.84 -7.73 -17.62
CA VAL A 309 -2.70 -6.81 -17.62
C VAL A 309 -1.51 -7.55 -18.20
N PHE A 310 -1.15 -7.25 -19.44
CA PHE A 310 -0.06 -7.91 -20.17
C PHE A 310 1.08 -6.94 -20.46
N SER A 311 2.32 -7.40 -20.43
CA SER A 311 3.46 -6.70 -21.04
C SER A 311 3.53 -7.02 -22.54
N ASP A 312 4.39 -6.34 -23.28
CA ASP A 312 4.74 -6.73 -24.65
C ASP A 312 5.28 -8.14 -24.75
N GLU A 313 6.14 -8.56 -23.81
CA GLU A 313 6.64 -9.93 -23.76
C GLU A 313 5.52 -10.96 -23.60
N ASP A 314 4.45 -10.63 -22.86
CA ASP A 314 3.28 -11.50 -22.78
C ASP A 314 2.51 -11.56 -24.10
N LEU A 315 2.44 -10.47 -24.85
CA LEU A 315 1.77 -10.49 -26.15
C LEU A 315 2.52 -11.38 -27.15
N VAL A 316 3.86 -11.35 -27.12
CA VAL A 316 4.68 -12.30 -27.88
C VAL A 316 4.29 -13.73 -27.48
N ILE A 317 4.24 -14.05 -26.19
CA ILE A 317 3.86 -15.39 -25.73
C ILE A 317 2.43 -15.76 -26.13
N LEU A 318 1.47 -14.84 -26.04
CA LEU A 318 0.09 -15.07 -26.46
C LEU A 318 -0.01 -15.36 -27.96
N SER A 319 0.85 -14.78 -28.80
CA SER A 319 0.90 -15.11 -30.22
C SER A 319 1.34 -16.57 -30.46
N TYR A 320 2.35 -17.05 -29.71
CA TYR A 320 2.76 -18.46 -29.76
C TYR A 320 1.72 -19.41 -29.16
N ILE A 321 1.01 -19.00 -28.10
CA ILE A 321 -0.13 -19.76 -27.55
C ILE A 321 -1.22 -19.94 -28.62
N ALA A 322 -1.53 -18.88 -29.39
CA ALA A 322 -2.52 -18.95 -30.45
C ALA A 322 -2.06 -19.84 -31.62
N GLU A 323 -0.79 -19.75 -32.01
CA GLU A 323 -0.19 -20.60 -33.06
C GLU A 323 -0.24 -22.07 -32.68
N ILE A 324 0.27 -22.44 -31.50
CA ILE A 324 0.22 -23.82 -31.00
C ILE A 324 -1.23 -24.28 -30.84
N GLY A 325 -2.11 -23.41 -30.34
CA GLY A 325 -3.54 -23.71 -30.23
C GLY A 325 -4.18 -24.09 -31.56
N LYS A 326 -3.80 -23.43 -32.67
CA LYS A 326 -4.23 -23.81 -34.02
C LYS A 326 -3.62 -25.11 -34.51
N GLU A 327 -2.32 -25.30 -34.31
CA GLU A 327 -1.64 -26.55 -34.68
C GLU A 327 -2.28 -27.77 -34.00
N MET A 328 -2.81 -27.57 -32.80
CA MET A 328 -3.48 -28.60 -32.01
C MET A 328 -5.00 -28.69 -32.25
N ASP A 329 -5.58 -27.85 -33.11
CA ASP A 329 -7.03 -27.73 -33.35
C ASP A 329 -7.83 -27.43 -32.06
N LEU A 330 -7.23 -26.62 -31.17
CA LEU A 330 -7.81 -26.19 -29.88
C LEU A 330 -8.26 -24.72 -29.88
N LEU A 331 -7.68 -23.88 -30.75
CA LEU A 331 -8.01 -22.46 -30.89
C LEU A 331 -8.06 -22.06 -32.37
N ASP A 332 -9.00 -21.19 -32.73
CA ASP A 332 -9.13 -20.62 -34.09
C ASP A 332 -9.12 -19.08 -34.01
N ILE A 333 -7.95 -18.52 -33.67
CA ILE A 333 -7.77 -17.07 -33.49
C ILE A 333 -6.47 -16.61 -34.18
N ASP A 334 -6.57 -15.74 -35.19
CA ASP A 334 -5.42 -15.07 -35.81
C ASP A 334 -4.94 -13.89 -34.96
N VAL A 335 -3.67 -13.94 -34.57
CA VAL A 335 -3.03 -12.92 -33.75
C VAL A 335 -1.95 -12.23 -34.61
N PRO A 336 -1.91 -10.88 -34.66
CA PRO A 336 -0.92 -10.17 -35.47
C PRO A 336 0.48 -10.29 -34.86
N GLU A 337 1.51 -10.23 -35.71
CA GLU A 337 2.91 -10.17 -35.27
C GLU A 337 3.17 -8.84 -34.55
N ILE A 338 3.79 -8.90 -33.38
CA ILE A 338 4.10 -7.73 -32.55
C ILE A 338 5.60 -7.49 -32.53
N GLN A 339 6.00 -6.24 -32.75
CA GLN A 339 7.33 -5.78 -32.33
C GLN A 339 7.30 -5.44 -30.84
N PRO A 340 8.34 -5.79 -30.06
CA PRO A 340 8.35 -5.51 -28.62
C PRO A 340 8.28 -4.00 -28.36
N TYR A 341 7.18 -3.56 -27.75
CA TYR A 341 6.95 -2.21 -27.28
C TYR A 341 7.02 -2.22 -25.75
N LYS A 342 8.04 -1.62 -25.13
CA LYS A 342 8.24 -1.64 -23.65
C LYS A 342 7.10 -0.96 -22.86
N VAL A 343 5.91 -1.57 -22.82
CA VAL A 343 4.66 -0.97 -22.38
C VAL A 343 3.76 -2.05 -21.77
N ILE A 344 2.99 -1.67 -20.76
CA ILE A 344 1.93 -2.51 -20.17
C ILE A 344 0.60 -2.20 -20.86
N PHE A 345 -0.12 -3.24 -21.24
CA PHE A 345 -1.42 -3.19 -21.90
C PHE A 345 -2.52 -3.67 -20.97
N ILE A 346 -3.62 -2.90 -20.92
CA ILE A 346 -4.83 -3.25 -20.15
C ILE A 346 -5.92 -3.63 -21.15
N PHE A 347 -6.44 -4.84 -21.01
CA PHE A 347 -7.50 -5.37 -21.87
C PHE A 347 -8.78 -5.47 -21.05
N PRO A 348 -9.63 -4.43 -21.03
CA PRO A 348 -10.94 -4.53 -20.39
C PRO A 348 -11.78 -5.57 -21.14
N GLU A 349 -12.52 -6.40 -20.42
CA GLU A 349 -13.59 -7.18 -21.04
C GLU A 349 -14.53 -6.22 -21.77
N PRO A 350 -14.76 -6.41 -23.09
CA PRO A 350 -15.71 -5.60 -23.81
C PRO A 350 -17.06 -5.82 -23.16
N VAL A 351 -17.50 -4.83 -22.39
CA VAL A 351 -18.85 -4.80 -21.87
C VAL A 351 -19.74 -4.62 -23.09
N GLU A 352 -20.48 -5.66 -23.48
CA GLU A 352 -21.68 -5.48 -24.30
C GLU A 352 -22.63 -4.65 -23.44
N VAL A 353 -22.46 -3.33 -23.43
CA VAL A 353 -23.34 -2.43 -22.70
C VAL A 353 -24.68 -2.49 -23.44
N PRO A 354 -25.75 -3.11 -22.90
CA PRO A 354 -27.06 -2.71 -23.36
C PRO A 354 -27.13 -1.24 -22.97
N GLN A 355 -27.31 -0.31 -23.92
CA GLN A 355 -27.36 1.14 -23.65
C GLN A 355 -28.38 1.54 -22.55
N ALA A 356 -29.19 0.61 -22.06
CA ALA A 356 -30.08 0.71 -20.91
C ALA A 356 -29.44 0.42 -19.52
N SER A 357 -28.16 0.05 -19.41
CA SER A 357 -27.63 -0.50 -18.15
C SER A 357 -27.01 0.53 -17.17
N MET A 358 -26.59 1.72 -17.60
CA MET A 358 -26.29 2.79 -16.62
C MET A 358 -27.56 3.24 -15.88
N SER A 359 -28.71 3.24 -16.58
CA SER A 359 -30.04 3.43 -16.00
C SER A 359 -30.54 2.23 -15.19
N SER A 360 -29.81 1.10 -15.17
CA SER A 360 -30.17 -0.10 -14.39
C SER A 360 -29.44 -0.23 -13.05
N ILE A 361 -28.33 0.49 -12.85
CA ILE A 361 -27.72 0.65 -11.52
C ILE A 361 -28.61 1.55 -10.64
N ILE A 362 -29.33 2.49 -11.27
CA ILE A 362 -30.51 3.11 -10.68
C ILE A 362 -31.65 2.08 -10.79
N LEU A 363 -31.79 1.26 -9.75
CA LEU A 363 -32.83 0.26 -9.61
C LEU A 363 -34.24 0.87 -9.79
N TYR A 364 -34.74 0.95 -11.02
CA TYR A 364 -36.19 0.86 -11.26
C TYR A 364 -36.51 -0.63 -11.40
N SER A 365 -36.53 -1.35 -10.29
CA SER A 365 -36.74 -2.81 -10.28
C SER A 365 -38.17 -3.24 -10.63
N SER A 366 -39.09 -2.29 -10.72
CA SER A 366 -40.36 -2.46 -11.44
C SER A 366 -40.33 -1.64 -12.71
N GLN A 367 -40.81 -2.23 -13.81
CA GLN A 367 -41.29 -1.44 -14.95
C GLN A 367 -42.08 -0.25 -14.38
N PRO A 368 -41.62 0.99 -14.64
CA PRO A 368 -42.28 2.12 -14.03
C PRO A 368 -43.71 2.14 -14.53
N ASP A 369 -44.66 2.30 -13.61
CA ASP A 369 -46.06 2.46 -13.98
C ASP A 369 -46.14 3.69 -14.88
N ASP A 370 -46.42 3.49 -16.17
CA ASP A 370 -46.47 4.56 -17.17
C ASP A 370 -47.39 5.69 -16.71
N ILE A 371 -48.45 5.37 -15.97
CA ILE A 371 -49.38 6.36 -15.41
C ILE A 371 -48.70 7.17 -14.31
N GLU A 372 -47.98 6.53 -13.37
CA GLU A 372 -47.24 7.21 -12.31
C GLU A 372 -46.16 8.13 -12.85
N MET A 373 -45.36 7.69 -13.84
CA MET A 373 -44.33 8.53 -14.45
C MET A 373 -44.91 9.78 -15.11
N ASN A 374 -46.02 9.62 -15.83
CA ASN A 374 -46.68 10.74 -16.50
C ASN A 374 -47.24 11.74 -15.47
N ILE A 375 -47.81 11.25 -14.35
CA ILE A 375 -48.31 12.10 -13.26
C ILE A 375 -47.16 12.77 -12.47
N ARG A 376 -46.12 12.02 -12.06
CA ARG A 376 -44.93 12.56 -11.36
C ARG A 376 -44.28 13.65 -12.18
N SER A 377 -44.01 13.38 -13.45
CA SER A 377 -43.34 14.34 -14.33
C SER A 377 -44.19 15.58 -14.63
N LEU A 378 -45.50 15.53 -14.38
CA LEU A 378 -46.38 16.70 -14.37
C LEU A 378 -46.24 17.48 -13.06
N ILE A 379 -46.30 16.79 -11.91
CA ILE A 379 -46.22 17.40 -10.56
C ILE A 379 -44.87 18.04 -10.28
N VAL A 380 -43.76 17.40 -10.66
CA VAL A 380 -42.39 17.90 -10.43
C VAL A 380 -42.12 19.16 -11.23
N LYS A 381 -42.64 19.22 -12.47
CA LYS A 381 -42.51 20.40 -13.34
C LYS A 381 -43.53 21.49 -13.03
N CYS A 382 -44.57 21.17 -12.25
CA CYS A 382 -45.56 22.12 -11.81
C CYS A 382 -44.94 23.10 -10.81
N PRO A 383 -45.22 24.41 -10.89
CA PRO A 383 -44.92 25.34 -9.81
C PRO A 383 -45.49 24.86 -8.46
N PRO A 384 -44.98 25.37 -7.33
CA PRO A 384 -45.42 24.95 -6.00
C PRO A 384 -46.94 25.06 -5.84
N ILE A 385 -47.59 23.95 -5.52
CA ILE A 385 -49.04 23.90 -5.34
C ILE A 385 -49.42 24.77 -4.14
N ILE A 386 -50.33 25.73 -4.37
CA ILE A 386 -50.79 26.70 -3.39
C ILE A 386 -51.90 26.08 -2.53
N HIS A 387 -52.05 26.56 -1.29
CA HIS A 387 -53.12 26.17 -0.37
C HIS A 387 -54.51 26.18 -1.03
N ALA A 388 -55.29 25.13 -0.75
CA ALA A 388 -56.67 25.04 -1.23
C ALA A 388 -57.53 26.15 -0.62
N SER A 389 -58.24 26.89 -1.47
CA SER A 389 -59.33 27.75 -1.00
C SER A 389 -60.61 26.91 -0.84
N SER A 390 -61.27 27.03 0.30
CA SER A 390 -62.54 26.34 0.60
C SER A 390 -63.71 26.76 -0.30
N LEU A 391 -63.49 27.75 -1.19
CA LEU A 391 -64.46 28.36 -2.08
C LEU A 391 -64.43 27.80 -3.52
N SER A 392 -63.56 26.83 -3.82
CA SER A 392 -63.49 26.27 -5.17
C SER A 392 -64.74 25.45 -5.52
N GLN A 393 -65.37 25.75 -6.67
CA GLN A 393 -66.51 25.00 -7.18
C GLN A 393 -66.11 23.64 -7.78
N GLU A 394 -64.87 23.50 -8.24
CA GLU A 394 -64.32 22.28 -8.82
C GLU A 394 -63.24 21.71 -7.89
N LYS A 395 -63.41 20.45 -7.49
CA LYS A 395 -62.59 19.75 -6.49
C LYS A 395 -61.90 18.53 -7.11
N ASN A 396 -60.97 18.75 -8.05
CA ASN A 396 -60.24 17.68 -8.72
C ASN A 396 -58.74 17.99 -8.87
N PHE A 397 -57.93 16.95 -9.08
CA PHE A 397 -56.47 17.04 -9.23
C PHE A 397 -56.03 17.99 -10.36
N PHE A 398 -56.59 17.81 -11.57
CA PHE A 398 -56.16 18.59 -12.75
C PHE A 398 -56.54 20.06 -12.66
N PHE A 399 -57.61 20.40 -11.95
CA PHE A 399 -58.01 21.77 -11.67
C PHE A 399 -56.94 22.47 -10.82
N GLU A 400 -56.42 21.82 -9.78
CA GLU A 400 -55.33 22.38 -8.98
C GLU A 400 -54.03 22.51 -9.77
N ILE A 401 -53.70 21.54 -10.64
CA ILE A 401 -52.52 21.64 -11.52
C ILE A 401 -52.69 22.77 -12.56
N ARG A 402 -53.87 22.93 -13.16
CA ARG A 402 -54.15 24.00 -14.15
C ARG A 402 -54.09 25.39 -13.54
N LYS A 403 -54.46 25.58 -12.27
CA LYS A 403 -54.26 26.87 -11.59
C LYS A 403 -52.80 27.31 -11.59
N MET A 404 -51.88 26.35 -11.62
CA MET A 404 -50.45 26.65 -11.59
C MET A 404 -49.89 27.12 -12.93
N LEU A 405 -50.63 26.97 -14.05
CA LEU A 405 -50.25 27.49 -15.38
C LEU A 405 -49.95 28.99 -15.34
N ALA A 406 -50.69 29.74 -14.53
CA ALA A 406 -50.52 31.18 -14.38
C ALA A 406 -49.12 31.57 -13.84
N PHE A 407 -48.38 30.62 -13.26
CA PHE A 407 -47.03 30.79 -12.72
C PHE A 407 -45.94 30.17 -13.59
N ILE A 408 -46.29 29.56 -14.73
CA ILE A 408 -45.34 28.98 -15.69
C ILE A 408 -44.95 30.07 -16.71
N PRO A 409 -43.69 30.15 -17.15
CA PRO A 409 -43.29 31.05 -18.22
C PRO A 409 -44.12 30.84 -19.50
N ARG A 410 -44.52 31.94 -20.16
CA ARG A 410 -45.38 31.90 -21.37
C ARG A 410 -44.86 31.00 -22.50
N GLU A 411 -43.54 30.82 -22.58
CA GLU A 411 -42.87 30.00 -23.59
C GLU A 411 -43.10 28.49 -23.35
N GLU A 412 -43.33 28.08 -22.10
CA GLU A 412 -43.53 26.68 -21.70
C GLU A 412 -45.00 26.32 -21.44
N GLU A 413 -45.86 27.33 -21.27
CA GLU A 413 -47.28 27.20 -20.93
C GLU A 413 -48.04 26.24 -21.86
N THR A 414 -47.84 26.37 -23.18
CA THR A 414 -48.51 25.51 -24.18
C THR A 414 -48.04 24.05 -24.08
N SER A 415 -46.74 23.82 -23.87
CA SER A 415 -46.17 22.48 -23.72
C SER A 415 -46.67 21.81 -22.44
N PHE A 416 -46.75 22.57 -21.36
CA PHE A 416 -47.25 22.08 -20.07
C PHE A 416 -48.75 21.76 -20.14
N GLU A 417 -49.57 22.63 -20.76
CA GLU A 417 -51.00 22.38 -20.93
C GLU A 417 -51.29 21.13 -21.78
N LEU A 418 -50.54 20.92 -22.86
CA LEU A 418 -50.63 19.69 -23.66
C LEU A 418 -50.30 18.45 -22.82
N LYS A 419 -49.35 18.56 -21.88
CA LYS A 419 -48.99 17.48 -20.96
C LYS A 419 -50.09 17.22 -19.93
N ILE A 420 -50.72 18.26 -19.37
CA ILE A 420 -51.91 18.14 -18.50
C ILE A 420 -53.01 17.37 -19.24
N VAL A 421 -53.36 17.79 -20.46
CA VAL A 421 -54.43 17.16 -21.25
C VAL A 421 -54.12 15.69 -21.53
N LYS A 422 -52.87 15.37 -21.88
CA LYS A 422 -52.43 13.99 -22.12
C LYS A 422 -52.57 13.12 -20.87
N VAL A 423 -52.09 13.60 -19.72
CA VAL A 423 -52.18 12.86 -18.45
C VAL A 423 -53.64 12.72 -18.00
N GLU A 424 -54.44 13.78 -18.14
CA GLU A 424 -55.87 13.78 -17.83
C GLU A 424 -56.62 12.73 -18.64
N GLN A 425 -56.37 12.64 -19.95
CA GLN A 425 -56.98 11.61 -20.81
C GLN A 425 -56.60 10.19 -20.40
N MET A 426 -55.38 9.97 -19.90
CA MET A 426 -54.92 8.65 -19.45
C MET A 426 -55.61 8.17 -18.17
N VAL A 427 -55.98 9.10 -17.28
CA VAL A 427 -56.56 8.77 -15.97
C VAL A 427 -58.06 9.01 -15.86
N LYS A 428 -58.65 9.71 -16.84
CA LYS A 428 -60.08 10.04 -16.91
C LYS A 428 -60.94 8.79 -16.75
N ASP A 429 -61.99 8.91 -15.93
CA ASP A 429 -62.96 7.86 -15.61
C ASP A 429 -62.40 6.60 -14.90
N ARG A 430 -61.09 6.55 -14.61
CA ARG A 430 -60.40 5.40 -14.00
C ARG A 430 -59.85 5.68 -12.61
N TYR A 431 -59.43 6.91 -12.33
CA TYR A 431 -58.79 7.26 -11.06
C TYR A 431 -59.43 8.50 -10.45
N THR A 432 -59.73 8.44 -9.14
CA THR A 432 -60.11 9.63 -8.36
C THR A 432 -58.85 10.39 -7.91
N PHE A 433 -59.01 11.62 -7.41
CA PHE A 433 -57.89 12.38 -6.83
C PHE A 433 -57.18 11.57 -5.72
N ARG A 434 -57.93 10.88 -4.85
CA ARG A 434 -57.37 10.01 -3.83
C ARG A 434 -56.55 8.86 -4.43
N ASN A 435 -57.07 8.20 -5.47
CA ASN A 435 -56.34 7.13 -6.16
C ASN A 435 -55.03 7.63 -6.77
N ILE A 436 -55.01 8.85 -7.32
CA ILE A 436 -53.79 9.47 -7.88
C ILE A 436 -52.75 9.71 -6.78
N LEU A 437 -53.16 10.21 -5.61
CA LEU A 437 -52.27 10.39 -4.47
C LEU A 437 -51.71 9.07 -3.95
N ASP A 438 -52.55 8.05 -3.81
CA ASP A 438 -52.11 6.75 -3.31
C ASP A 438 -51.14 6.07 -4.30
N ILE A 439 -51.32 6.23 -5.62
CA ILE A 439 -50.35 5.76 -6.64
C ILE A 439 -48.97 6.40 -6.43
N LEU A 440 -48.93 7.73 -6.31
CA LEU A 440 -47.68 8.47 -6.13
C LEU A 440 -47.01 8.15 -4.78
N LYS A 441 -47.80 8.02 -3.70
CA LYS A 441 -47.29 7.67 -2.36
C LYS A 441 -46.70 6.27 -2.33
N ASN A 442 -47.43 5.27 -2.83
CA ASN A 442 -46.96 3.89 -2.86
C ASN A 442 -45.71 3.74 -3.73
N ALA A 443 -45.67 4.43 -4.87
CA ALA A 443 -44.50 4.42 -5.75
C ALA A 443 -43.29 5.12 -5.09
N PHE A 444 -43.50 6.25 -4.41
CA PHE A 444 -42.47 6.94 -3.65
C PHE A 444 -41.94 6.09 -2.49
N GLU A 445 -42.80 5.44 -1.70
CA GLU A 445 -42.37 4.57 -0.59
C GLU A 445 -41.56 3.37 -1.09
N LYS A 446 -41.98 2.75 -2.20
CA LYS A 446 -41.25 1.66 -2.84
C LYS A 446 -39.84 2.11 -3.26
N ARG A 447 -39.75 3.25 -3.94
CA ARG A 447 -38.47 3.85 -4.35
C ARG A 447 -37.62 4.33 -3.18
N SER A 448 -38.24 4.80 -2.09
CA SER A 448 -37.51 5.20 -0.88
C SER A 448 -36.80 4.01 -0.21
N ASN A 449 -37.33 2.80 -0.33
CA ASN A 449 -36.62 1.59 0.13
C ASN A 449 -35.46 1.22 -0.82
N GLU A 450 -35.62 1.46 -2.12
CA GLU A 450 -34.54 1.30 -3.12
C GLU A 450 -33.43 2.37 -2.94
N HIS A 451 -33.80 3.57 -2.50
CA HIS A 451 -32.89 4.65 -2.15
C HIS A 451 -31.92 4.24 -1.03
N ILE A 452 -32.42 3.63 0.06
CA ILE A 452 -31.56 3.12 1.15
C ILE A 452 -30.56 2.08 0.64
N LYS A 453 -31.00 1.18 -0.26
CA LYS A 453 -30.11 0.19 -0.89
C LYS A 453 -29.06 0.84 -1.78
N SER A 454 -29.44 1.85 -2.56
CA SER A 454 -28.52 2.55 -3.48
C SER A 454 -27.45 3.35 -2.72
N LEU A 455 -27.84 4.03 -1.63
CA LEU A 455 -26.88 4.67 -0.73
C LEU A 455 -25.95 3.65 -0.06
N SER A 456 -26.47 2.49 0.34
CA SER A 456 -25.64 1.40 0.87
C SER A 456 -24.62 0.90 -0.16
N ASN A 457 -25.00 0.79 -1.43
CA ASN A 457 -24.08 0.43 -2.51
C ASN A 457 -22.97 1.48 -2.71
N ILE A 458 -23.30 2.79 -2.68
CA ILE A 458 -22.28 3.85 -2.75
C ILE A 458 -21.34 3.79 -1.56
N ALA A 459 -21.86 3.60 -0.35
CA ALA A 459 -21.02 3.43 0.83
C ALA A 459 -20.07 2.23 0.70
N GLN A 460 -20.55 1.10 0.17
CA GLN A 460 -19.72 -0.07 -0.12
C GLN A 460 -18.64 0.23 -1.18
N MET A 461 -18.99 0.94 -2.27
CA MET A 461 -18.03 1.37 -3.29
C MET A 461 -16.95 2.30 -2.72
N ASN A 462 -17.34 3.26 -1.88
CA ASN A 462 -16.40 4.15 -1.20
C ASN A 462 -15.48 3.40 -0.23
N ASN A 463 -16.00 2.41 0.51
CA ASN A 463 -15.16 1.56 1.35
C ASN A 463 -14.18 0.74 0.51
N LYS A 464 -14.64 0.14 -0.60
CA LYS A 464 -13.76 -0.57 -1.55
C LYS A 464 -12.67 0.35 -2.10
N ASN A 465 -12.99 1.61 -2.37
CA ASN A 465 -12.03 2.59 -2.84
C ASN A 465 -10.93 2.84 -1.80
N LYS A 466 -11.31 3.03 -0.53
CA LYS A 466 -10.36 3.18 0.58
C LYS A 466 -9.48 1.95 0.74
N THR A 467 -10.05 0.74 0.72
CA THR A 467 -9.28 -0.50 0.82
C THR A 467 -8.27 -0.63 -0.32
N LEU A 468 -8.66 -0.33 -1.56
CA LEU A 468 -7.74 -0.37 -2.69
C LEU A 468 -6.61 0.67 -2.58
N HIS A 469 -6.88 1.85 -2.02
CA HIS A 469 -5.82 2.83 -1.75
C HIS A 469 -4.80 2.28 -0.75
N VAL A 470 -5.25 1.69 0.36
CA VAL A 470 -4.37 1.04 1.34
C VAL A 470 -3.55 -0.07 0.66
N SER A 471 -4.18 -0.93 -0.15
CA SER A 471 -3.45 -1.96 -0.89
C SER A 471 -2.43 -1.38 -1.88
N ILE A 472 -2.70 -0.24 -2.53
CA ILE A 472 -1.71 0.43 -3.38
C ILE A 472 -0.53 0.93 -2.56
N GLU A 473 -0.77 1.52 -1.40
CA GLU A 473 0.27 1.99 -0.49
C GLU A 473 1.15 0.82 -0.04
N GLU A 474 0.55 -0.28 0.42
CA GLU A 474 1.25 -1.52 0.80
C GLU A 474 2.06 -2.11 -0.35
N LEU A 475 1.49 -2.19 -1.56
CA LEU A 475 2.21 -2.69 -2.74
C LEU A 475 3.36 -1.75 -3.15
N THR A 476 3.15 -0.45 -3.05
CA THR A 476 4.18 0.55 -3.38
C THR A 476 5.33 0.44 -2.39
N GLU A 477 5.04 0.28 -1.10
CA GLU A 477 6.05 0.09 -0.06
C GLU A 477 6.79 -1.24 -0.24
N HIS A 478 6.07 -2.32 -0.50
CA HIS A 478 6.66 -3.62 -0.82
C HIS A 478 7.62 -3.51 -2.01
N LEU A 479 7.20 -2.79 -3.07
CA LEU A 479 8.05 -2.57 -4.22
C LEU A 479 9.30 -1.75 -3.86
N LYS A 480 9.17 -0.66 -3.11
CA LYS A 480 10.33 0.14 -2.67
C LYS A 480 11.35 -0.71 -1.92
N ASN A 481 10.91 -1.52 -0.96
CA ASN A 481 11.78 -2.42 -0.21
C ASN A 481 12.56 -3.37 -1.14
N ARG A 482 11.89 -3.95 -2.13
CA ARG A 482 12.51 -4.84 -3.12
C ARG A 482 13.46 -4.09 -4.08
N MET A 483 13.18 -2.83 -4.37
CA MET A 483 14.06 -1.98 -5.17
C MET A 483 15.33 -1.61 -4.40
N SER A 484 15.22 -1.28 -3.11
CA SER A 484 16.39 -1.03 -2.24
C SER A 484 17.29 -2.25 -2.10
N VAL A 485 16.70 -3.45 -2.00
CA VAL A 485 17.44 -4.73 -2.07
C VAL A 485 18.26 -4.86 -3.36
N LEU A 486 17.65 -4.57 -4.52
CA LEU A 486 18.33 -4.63 -5.81
C LEU A 486 19.43 -3.55 -5.91
N ARG A 487 19.17 -2.32 -5.46
CA ARG A 487 20.17 -1.24 -5.40
C ARG A 487 21.38 -1.67 -4.60
N TYR A 488 21.17 -2.25 -3.41
CA TYR A 488 22.24 -2.79 -2.58
C TYR A 488 23.04 -3.89 -3.29
N TYR A 489 22.38 -4.81 -3.99
CA TYR A 489 23.09 -5.83 -4.78
C TYR A 489 23.96 -5.21 -5.88
N LEU A 490 23.43 -4.22 -6.60
CA LEU A 490 24.20 -3.52 -7.63
C LEU A 490 25.41 -2.83 -7.00
N LEU A 491 25.26 -2.21 -5.81
CA LEU A 491 26.35 -1.53 -5.10
C LEU A 491 27.47 -2.51 -4.75
N GLN A 492 27.10 -3.67 -4.23
CA GLN A 492 28.04 -4.73 -3.94
C GLN A 492 28.71 -5.29 -5.21
N SER A 493 27.97 -5.37 -6.32
CA SER A 493 28.53 -5.81 -7.60
C SER A 493 29.56 -4.81 -8.14
N TRP A 494 29.29 -3.52 -7.98
CA TRP A 494 30.23 -2.46 -8.32
C TRP A 494 31.45 -2.46 -7.42
N SER A 495 31.29 -2.57 -6.10
CA SER A 495 32.43 -2.59 -5.17
C SER A 495 33.35 -3.79 -5.35
N ASN A 496 32.81 -4.92 -5.85
CA ASN A 496 33.56 -6.13 -6.13
C ASN A 496 34.24 -6.11 -7.51
N ASP A 497 33.92 -5.14 -8.36
CA ASP A 497 34.60 -4.94 -9.63
C ASP A 497 36.00 -4.36 -9.34
N PRO A 498 37.10 -5.05 -9.72
CA PRO A 498 38.46 -4.59 -9.45
C PRO A 498 38.78 -3.19 -9.99
N GLN A 499 38.01 -2.70 -10.98
CA GLN A 499 38.17 -1.36 -11.53
C GLN A 499 37.61 -0.25 -10.63
N ASN A 500 36.79 -0.60 -9.63
CA ASN A 500 36.08 0.33 -8.77
C ASN A 500 36.50 0.20 -7.30
N GLU A 501 37.74 -0.20 -7.03
CA GLU A 501 38.24 -0.34 -5.67
C GLU A 501 38.12 0.99 -4.91
N ILE A 502 37.27 1.01 -3.89
CA ILE A 502 37.05 2.17 -3.04
C ILE A 502 38.12 2.15 -1.94
N SER A 503 39.26 2.80 -2.20
CA SER A 503 40.23 3.07 -1.14
C SER A 503 39.71 4.21 -0.27
N LEU A 504 39.26 3.90 0.94
CA LEU A 504 38.86 4.89 1.95
C LEU A 504 40.10 5.69 2.39
N PRO A 505 40.20 7.00 2.08
CA PRO A 505 41.27 7.84 2.61
C PRO A 505 41.14 7.94 4.13
N GLU A 506 42.24 8.00 4.89
CA GLU A 506 42.16 8.10 6.35
C GLU A 506 41.48 9.41 6.80
N ASP A 507 41.73 10.49 6.08
CA ASP A 507 41.24 11.85 6.39
C ASP A 507 39.70 11.98 6.35
N VAL A 508 38.98 11.03 5.72
CA VAL A 508 37.49 11.06 5.68
C VAL A 508 36.86 10.83 7.05
N ILE A 509 37.58 10.23 8.00
CA ILE A 509 37.12 10.03 9.37
C ILE A 509 37.37 11.28 10.21
N GLU A 510 38.36 12.10 9.84
CA GLU A 510 38.81 13.25 10.60
C GLU A 510 38.07 14.54 10.22
N ASN A 511 37.68 14.68 8.95
CA ASN A 511 37.04 15.90 8.45
C ASN A 511 35.72 15.61 7.67
N PRO A 512 34.56 16.19 8.10
CA PRO A 512 33.27 16.05 7.40
C PRO A 512 33.31 16.53 5.94
N ASP A 513 34.03 17.61 5.64
CA ASP A 513 34.14 18.15 4.28
C ASP A 513 34.86 17.16 3.36
N THR A 514 35.92 16.53 3.87
CA THR A 514 36.68 15.52 3.13
C THR A 514 35.85 14.27 2.87
N PHE A 515 35.01 13.87 3.84
CA PHE A 515 34.02 12.81 3.60
C PHE A 515 33.00 13.21 2.54
N SER A 516 32.47 14.43 2.59
CA SER A 516 31.50 14.94 1.61
C SER A 516 32.07 14.94 0.18
N GLU A 517 33.28 15.45 -0.01
CA GLU A 517 33.98 15.41 -1.30
C GLU A 517 34.21 13.97 -1.79
N PHE A 518 34.64 13.10 -0.88
CA PHE A 518 34.84 11.67 -1.18
C PHE A 518 33.52 10.98 -1.56
N PHE A 519 32.44 11.27 -0.84
CA PHE A 519 31.11 10.74 -1.07
C PHE A 519 30.59 11.15 -2.45
N THR A 520 30.59 12.45 -2.76
CA THR A 520 30.15 12.97 -4.06
C THR A 520 30.96 12.38 -5.21
N LYS A 521 32.29 12.29 -5.06
CA LYS A 521 33.16 11.69 -6.07
C LYS A 521 32.85 10.21 -6.28
N SER A 522 32.72 9.44 -5.21
CA SER A 522 32.47 8.00 -5.27
C SER A 522 31.07 7.72 -5.84
N TYR A 523 30.08 8.52 -5.48
CA TYR A 523 28.74 8.47 -6.06
C TYR A 523 28.75 8.80 -7.55
N GLY A 524 29.56 9.79 -7.97
CA GLY A 524 29.79 10.10 -9.39
C GLY A 524 30.34 8.90 -10.18
N ILE A 525 31.34 8.20 -9.64
CA ILE A 525 31.93 7.00 -10.25
C ILE A 525 30.88 5.88 -10.35
N TRP A 526 30.12 5.66 -9.28
CA TRP A 526 29.02 4.70 -9.23
C TRP A 526 27.95 4.99 -10.27
N THR A 527 27.46 6.23 -10.36
CA THR A 527 26.46 6.63 -11.36
C THR A 527 26.98 6.53 -12.78
N GLU A 528 28.26 6.81 -13.01
CA GLU A 528 28.90 6.58 -14.30
C GLU A 528 28.99 5.08 -14.64
N TRP A 529 29.34 4.23 -13.67
CA TRP A 529 29.33 2.78 -13.85
C TRP A 529 27.93 2.27 -14.21
N LEU A 530 26.88 2.76 -13.55
CA LEU A 530 25.50 2.45 -13.91
C LEU A 530 25.19 2.86 -15.35
N LYS A 531 25.51 4.11 -15.74
CA LYS A 531 25.31 4.59 -17.12
C LYS A 531 26.04 3.74 -18.15
N ASN A 532 27.29 3.37 -17.87
CA ASN A 532 28.11 2.52 -18.75
C ASN A 532 27.54 1.11 -18.88
N LYS A 533 26.96 0.58 -17.80
CA LYS A 533 26.20 -0.67 -17.79
C LYS A 533 24.73 -0.48 -18.20
N GLN A 534 24.39 0.68 -18.78
CA GLN A 534 23.05 1.13 -19.16
C GLN A 534 21.98 0.75 -18.12
N PHE A 535 22.28 0.95 -16.84
CA PHE A 535 21.30 0.95 -15.77
C PHE A 535 20.75 2.37 -15.59
N PHE A 536 19.55 2.46 -15.02
CA PHE A 536 18.94 3.73 -14.64
C PHE A 536 19.74 4.33 -13.49
N THR A 537 20.04 5.63 -13.57
CA THR A 537 20.66 6.37 -12.46
C THR A 537 19.59 6.95 -11.57
N TRP A 538 19.72 6.71 -10.28
CA TRP A 538 18.84 7.30 -9.28
C TRP A 538 19.43 8.62 -8.80
N ASP A 539 18.57 9.52 -8.33
CA ASP A 539 19.00 10.73 -7.63
C ASP A 539 19.09 10.49 -6.11
N ASP A 540 18.63 9.31 -5.65
CA ASP A 540 18.64 8.90 -4.26
C ASP A 540 20.03 8.39 -3.85
N THR A 541 20.63 9.10 -2.89
CA THR A 541 21.98 8.83 -2.39
C THR A 541 21.97 8.02 -1.09
N MET A 542 20.80 7.72 -0.53
CA MET A 542 20.64 7.07 0.77
C MET A 542 21.25 5.68 0.81
N GLU A 543 20.93 4.80 -0.14
CA GLU A 543 21.49 3.45 -0.12
C GLU A 543 23.01 3.43 -0.39
N PHE A 544 23.51 4.39 -1.16
CA PHE A 544 24.95 4.54 -1.39
C PHE A 544 25.68 4.95 -0.11
N HIS A 545 25.09 5.86 0.67
CA HIS A 545 25.61 6.24 1.98
C HIS A 545 25.63 5.10 2.97
N GLU A 546 24.49 4.40 3.13
CA GLU A 546 24.40 3.19 3.96
C GLU A 546 25.47 2.16 3.59
N PHE A 547 25.68 1.95 2.29
CA PHE A 547 26.70 1.04 1.79
C PHE A 547 28.11 1.46 2.20
N LEU A 548 28.45 2.75 2.13
CA LEU A 548 29.74 3.27 2.58
C LEU A 548 29.89 3.21 4.10
N MET A 549 28.84 3.50 4.87
CA MET A 549 28.89 3.51 6.34
C MET A 549 29.14 2.13 6.93
N ARG A 550 28.73 1.05 6.24
CA ARG A 550 29.14 -0.32 6.62
C ARG A 550 30.65 -0.54 6.60
N LYS A 551 31.42 0.29 5.87
CA LYS A 551 32.90 0.24 5.83
C LYS A 551 33.56 1.18 6.84
N ILE A 552 32.77 2.07 7.46
CA ILE A 552 33.22 3.05 8.45
C ILE A 552 32.27 3.00 9.66
N PRO A 553 32.20 1.89 10.39
CA PRO A 553 31.29 1.79 11.52
C PRO A 553 31.74 2.71 12.68
N LEU A 554 30.85 2.93 13.65
CA LEU A 554 31.09 3.82 14.80
C LEU A 554 32.40 3.48 15.53
N GLU A 555 32.72 2.20 15.69
CA GLU A 555 33.94 1.76 16.39
C GLU A 555 35.20 2.31 15.72
N LYS A 556 35.24 2.26 14.37
CA LYS A 556 36.36 2.77 13.58
C LYS A 556 36.46 4.29 13.64
N PHE A 557 35.33 4.98 13.75
CA PHE A 557 35.31 6.44 13.95
C PHE A 557 35.88 6.81 15.32
N VAL A 558 35.42 6.14 16.37
CA VAL A 558 35.83 6.40 17.75
C VAL A 558 37.32 6.08 18.00
N GLU A 559 37.89 5.11 17.28
CA GLU A 559 39.34 4.84 17.32
C GLU A 559 40.19 6.08 17.05
N LYS A 560 39.74 6.96 16.14
CA LYS A 560 40.43 8.21 15.76
C LYS A 560 40.02 9.42 16.61
N HIS A 561 38.92 9.34 17.35
CA HIS A 561 38.34 10.43 18.16
C HIS A 561 38.25 10.06 19.64
N GLN A 562 39.38 9.67 20.25
CA GLN A 562 39.44 9.20 21.65
C GLN A 562 38.90 10.23 22.67
N ASN A 563 38.98 11.52 22.36
CA ASN A 563 38.39 12.58 23.17
C ASN A 563 36.87 12.42 23.35
N LEU A 564 36.16 11.87 22.36
CA LEU A 564 34.71 11.63 22.47
C LEU A 564 34.39 10.52 23.47
N VAL A 565 35.26 9.49 23.56
CA VAL A 565 35.11 8.42 24.56
C VAL A 565 35.26 8.97 25.98
N GLU A 566 36.20 9.90 26.18
CA GLU A 566 36.37 10.57 27.46
C GLU A 566 35.15 11.44 27.82
N GLU A 567 34.57 12.15 26.85
CA GLU A 567 33.33 12.93 27.03
C GLU A 567 32.13 12.02 27.33
N ASP A 568 32.01 10.88 26.65
CA ASP A 568 30.98 9.87 26.89
C ASP A 568 31.05 9.33 28.32
N GLN A 569 32.25 8.99 28.80
CA GLN A 569 32.45 8.53 30.17
C GLN A 569 32.06 9.62 31.18
N LYS A 570 32.48 10.87 30.95
CA LYS A 570 32.09 12.01 31.81
C LYS A 570 30.57 12.19 31.87
N PHE A 571 29.88 12.03 30.73
CA PHE A 571 28.42 12.10 30.70
C PHE A 571 27.78 10.99 31.53
N VAL A 572 28.20 9.73 31.32
CA VAL A 572 27.64 8.59 32.07
C VAL A 572 27.88 8.76 33.58
N ASP A 573 29.11 9.14 33.97
CA ASP A 573 29.46 9.40 35.37
C ASP A 573 28.62 10.55 35.95
N LEU A 574 28.38 11.60 35.17
CA LEU A 574 27.57 12.73 35.58
C LEU A 574 26.11 12.30 35.80
N ILE A 575 25.51 11.54 34.88
CA ILE A 575 24.14 11.03 35.06
C ILE A 575 24.08 10.12 36.29
N ASP A 576 25.06 9.23 36.49
CA ASP A 576 25.04 8.29 37.62
C ASP A 576 25.14 8.98 38.99
N ASN A 577 25.94 10.04 39.08
CA ASN A 577 26.21 10.70 40.35
C ASN A 577 25.32 11.92 40.62
N LYS A 578 24.79 12.56 39.56
CA LYS A 578 24.17 13.89 39.63
C LYS A 578 22.82 13.99 38.93
N LYS A 579 22.18 12.87 38.58
CA LYS A 579 20.88 12.84 37.88
C LYS A 579 19.86 13.85 38.45
N ASP A 580 19.60 13.79 39.75
CA ASP A 580 18.56 14.62 40.37
C ASP A 580 18.90 16.11 40.30
N GLU A 581 20.18 16.48 40.46
CA GLU A 581 20.67 17.86 40.36
C GLU A 581 20.56 18.39 38.93
N ILE A 582 20.89 17.57 37.93
CA ILE A 582 20.70 17.90 36.51
C ILE A 582 19.21 18.10 36.22
N MET A 583 18.36 17.21 36.74
CA MET A 583 16.92 17.26 36.56
C MET A 583 16.31 18.55 37.15
N GLU A 584 16.83 19.07 38.26
CA GLU A 584 16.46 20.40 38.78
C GLU A 584 16.90 21.55 37.84
N MET A 585 18.06 21.43 37.19
CA MET A 585 18.57 22.49 36.31
C MET A 585 17.74 22.62 35.01
N ILE A 586 17.21 21.51 34.50
CA ILE A 586 16.29 21.50 33.35
C ILE A 586 14.83 21.73 33.76
N LYS A 587 14.49 21.90 35.04
CA LYS A 587 13.08 22.12 35.46
C LYS A 587 12.53 23.46 35.00
N ASP A 588 11.98 23.47 33.79
CA ASP A 588 11.04 24.49 33.33
C ASP A 588 9.61 24.16 33.83
N LYS A 589 8.76 25.18 33.96
CA LYS A 589 7.32 25.04 34.13
C LYS A 589 6.71 24.12 33.07
N PHE A 590 7.24 24.14 31.85
CA PHE A 590 6.82 23.24 30.76
C PHE A 590 7.14 21.77 31.06
N ILE A 591 8.38 21.45 31.45
CA ILE A 591 8.81 20.05 31.66
C ILE A 591 8.14 19.41 32.89
N LYS A 592 7.70 20.21 33.87
CA LYS A 592 7.05 19.69 35.10
C LYS A 592 5.89 18.72 34.82
N VAL A 593 5.16 18.90 33.72
CA VAL A 593 4.09 17.97 33.32
C VAL A 593 4.65 16.56 33.10
N PHE A 594 5.74 16.45 32.34
CA PHE A 594 6.39 15.19 31.99
C PHE A 594 7.21 14.60 33.16
N LEU A 595 7.73 15.44 34.07
CA LEU A 595 8.35 14.94 35.30
C LEU A 595 7.34 14.29 36.25
N ASN A 596 6.11 14.81 36.28
CA ASN A 596 5.04 14.26 37.10
C ASN A 596 4.39 13.03 36.45
N ARG A 597 4.52 12.87 35.14
CA ARG A 597 3.95 11.78 34.32
C ARG A 597 5.01 11.19 33.39
N PRO A 598 6.02 10.51 33.94
CA PRO A 598 7.15 10.00 33.17
C PRO A 598 6.76 8.97 32.10
N GLU A 599 5.63 8.28 32.27
CA GLU A 599 5.11 7.26 31.34
C GLU A 599 4.79 7.83 29.95
N LEU A 600 4.55 9.14 29.87
CA LEU A 600 4.29 9.84 28.61
C LEU A 600 5.51 9.89 27.68
N LEU A 601 6.71 9.62 28.20
CA LEU A 601 7.95 9.66 27.44
C LEU A 601 8.51 8.26 27.14
N ASP A 602 7.83 7.19 27.53
CA ASP A 602 8.38 5.82 27.42
C ASP A 602 8.69 5.43 25.96
N GLU A 603 7.81 5.80 25.02
CA GLU A 603 8.00 5.52 23.59
C GLU A 603 9.13 6.37 22.99
N ALA A 604 9.21 7.65 23.33
CA ALA A 604 10.33 8.51 22.92
C ALA A 604 11.68 8.03 23.52
N GLU A 605 11.66 7.54 24.76
CA GLU A 605 12.82 6.92 25.41
C GLU A 605 13.23 5.61 24.71
N LEU A 606 12.28 4.80 24.26
CA LEU A 606 12.54 3.62 23.45
C LEU A 606 13.24 3.97 22.13
N TYR A 607 12.72 4.94 21.38
CA TYR A 607 13.38 5.41 20.15
C TYR A 607 14.76 5.98 20.43
N CYS A 608 14.92 6.74 21.52
CA CYS A 608 16.22 7.26 21.94
C CYS A 608 17.23 6.13 22.16
N ARG A 609 16.86 5.06 22.87
CA ARG A 609 17.73 3.89 23.04
C ARG A 609 18.07 3.22 21.70
N GLN A 610 17.11 3.14 20.79
CA GLN A 610 17.34 2.57 19.45
C GLN A 610 18.37 3.36 18.64
N ILE A 611 18.37 4.71 18.70
CA ILE A 611 19.37 5.57 18.03
C ILE A 611 20.80 5.08 18.33
N PHE A 612 21.08 4.73 19.58
CA PHE A 612 22.41 4.31 20.03
C PHE A 612 22.74 2.83 19.78
N THR A 613 21.76 2.02 19.35
CA THR A 613 21.98 0.65 18.89
C THR A 613 22.13 0.54 17.38
N GLU A 614 21.65 1.53 16.62
CA GLU A 614 21.77 1.52 15.16
C GLU A 614 23.24 1.59 14.71
N LYS A 615 23.58 0.89 13.62
CA LYS A 615 24.94 0.85 13.09
C LYS A 615 25.23 2.02 12.15
N SER A 616 24.23 2.48 11.40
CA SER A 616 24.37 3.58 10.45
C SER A 616 23.98 4.94 11.03
N PRO A 617 24.61 6.06 10.60
CA PRO A 617 24.12 7.41 10.84
C PRO A 617 22.70 7.67 10.34
N LEU A 618 22.35 7.15 9.15
CA LEU A 618 21.06 7.47 8.50
C LEU A 618 19.91 6.69 9.15
N GLU A 619 20.11 5.42 9.48
CA GLU A 619 19.17 4.66 10.34
C GLU A 619 18.95 5.36 11.70
N ALA A 620 20.03 5.79 12.35
CA ALA A 620 19.96 6.53 13.61
C ALA A 620 19.20 7.87 13.46
N SER A 621 19.38 8.57 12.33
CA SER A 621 18.64 9.79 11.97
C SER A 621 17.14 9.53 11.85
N ASN A 622 16.74 8.44 11.17
CA ASN A 622 15.34 8.04 11.07
C ASN A 622 14.71 7.74 12.44
N LYS A 623 15.44 7.06 13.34
CA LYS A 623 14.98 6.84 14.73
C LYS A 623 14.87 8.15 15.52
N MET A 624 15.78 9.09 15.27
CA MET A 624 15.72 10.42 15.88
C MET A 624 14.49 11.20 15.43
N HIS A 625 14.12 11.13 14.15
CA HIS A 625 12.85 11.71 13.67
C HIS A 625 11.61 11.07 14.30
N LEU A 626 11.59 9.74 14.48
CA LEU A 626 10.49 9.07 15.19
C LEU A 626 10.38 9.54 16.64
N MET A 627 11.52 9.67 17.33
CA MET A 627 11.57 10.25 18.68
C MET A 627 10.98 11.67 18.69
N PHE A 628 11.35 12.53 17.74
CA PHE A 628 10.83 13.90 17.69
C PHE A 628 9.32 13.95 17.40
N ARG A 629 8.83 13.12 16.49
CA ARG A 629 7.39 13.02 16.21
C ARG A 629 6.59 12.61 17.43
N GLU A 630 7.11 11.67 18.21
CA GLU A 630 6.48 11.25 19.45
C GLU A 630 6.46 12.39 20.48
N LEU A 631 7.57 13.12 20.62
CA LEU A 631 7.62 14.29 21.52
C LEU A 631 6.63 15.38 21.12
N ILE A 632 6.45 15.65 19.83
CA ILE A 632 5.45 16.58 19.31
C ILE A 632 4.04 16.07 19.67
N PHE A 633 3.75 14.80 19.37
CA PHE A 633 2.44 14.19 19.64
C PHE A 633 2.04 14.28 21.12
N VAL A 634 2.94 13.88 22.02
CA VAL A 634 2.68 13.92 23.47
C VAL A 634 2.52 15.36 23.95
N THR A 635 3.33 16.30 23.45
CA THR A 635 3.25 17.72 23.80
C THR A 635 1.92 18.34 23.38
N GLU A 636 1.49 18.12 22.14
CA GLU A 636 0.20 18.61 21.62
C GLU A 636 -0.97 18.04 22.42
N SER A 637 -0.88 16.78 22.84
CA SER A 637 -1.93 16.11 23.60
C SER A 637 -2.10 16.63 25.03
N GLU A 638 -1.01 17.03 25.70
CA GLU A 638 -1.01 17.37 27.12
C GLU A 638 -0.97 18.88 27.40
N VAL A 639 -0.32 19.68 26.54
CA VAL A 639 -0.03 21.10 26.81
C VAL A 639 -0.98 22.08 26.09
N LYS A 640 -1.72 21.63 25.06
CA LYS A 640 -2.77 22.38 24.32
C LYS A 640 -2.33 23.71 23.65
N ASP A 641 -1.07 24.09 23.75
CA ASP A 641 -0.46 25.25 23.09
C ASP A 641 0.62 24.78 22.09
N ASP A 642 0.83 25.53 21.01
CA ASP A 642 1.89 25.28 20.03
C ASP A 642 3.26 25.43 20.70
N ALA A 643 3.92 24.30 20.99
CA ALA A 643 5.28 24.28 21.53
C ALA A 643 6.30 24.59 20.42
N GLY A 644 7.29 25.43 20.73
CA GLY A 644 8.41 25.75 19.85
C GLY A 644 9.71 25.07 20.29
N GLU A 645 10.81 25.43 19.62
CA GLU A 645 12.14 24.84 19.90
C GLU A 645 12.66 25.11 21.33
N ASN A 646 12.20 26.19 21.97
CA ASN A 646 12.52 26.49 23.37
C ASN A 646 11.91 25.48 24.34
N GLU A 647 10.75 24.91 23.99
CA GLU A 647 10.06 23.88 24.76
C GLU A 647 10.55 22.48 24.41
N TYR A 648 10.88 22.21 23.14
CA TYR A 648 11.36 20.91 22.70
C TYR A 648 12.79 20.60 23.14
N THR A 649 13.70 21.59 23.16
CA THR A 649 15.11 21.35 23.53
C THR A 649 15.24 20.77 24.94
N PRO A 650 14.61 21.34 25.98
CA PRO A 650 14.65 20.77 27.32
C PRO A 650 13.97 19.39 27.41
N LEU A 651 12.92 19.15 26.62
CA LEU A 651 12.25 17.85 26.56
C LEU A 651 13.14 16.77 25.94
N ARG A 652 13.87 17.10 24.86
CA ARG A 652 14.88 16.23 24.25
C ARG A 652 15.96 15.90 25.28
N LEU A 653 16.53 16.90 25.98
CA LEU A 653 17.53 16.68 27.03
C LEU A 653 17.03 15.72 28.11
N LEU A 654 15.79 15.90 28.57
CA LEU A 654 15.15 15.00 29.53
C LEU A 654 15.12 13.56 29.02
N VAL A 655 14.73 13.33 27.77
CA VAL A 655 14.70 11.98 27.17
C VAL A 655 16.11 11.37 27.13
N PHE A 656 17.13 12.10 26.70
CA PHE A 656 18.51 11.58 26.69
C PHE A 656 19.03 11.26 28.09
N ILE A 657 18.74 12.09 29.10
CA ILE A 657 19.10 11.84 30.49
C ILE A 657 18.41 10.57 31.02
N ARG A 658 17.14 10.38 30.66
CA ARG A 658 16.38 9.17 31.04
C ARG A 658 16.93 7.92 30.35
N ALA A 659 17.18 8.00 29.05
CA ALA A 659 17.69 6.89 28.26
C ALA A 659 19.12 6.48 28.65
N ARG A 660 19.93 7.41 29.18
CA ARG A 660 21.31 7.19 29.64
C ARG A 660 22.17 6.46 28.59
N PRO A 661 22.32 7.02 27.38
CA PRO A 661 23.16 6.41 26.35
C PRO A 661 24.62 6.36 26.78
N GLN A 662 25.32 5.28 26.43
CA GLN A 662 26.72 5.07 26.82
C GLN A 662 27.72 5.81 25.93
N ASN A 663 27.33 6.15 24.70
CA ASN A 663 28.16 6.69 23.64
C ASN A 663 27.52 7.96 23.05
N LEU A 664 26.99 8.84 23.91
CA LEU A 664 26.24 10.04 23.54
C LEU A 664 26.97 10.91 22.51
N PHE A 665 28.12 11.46 22.89
CA PHE A 665 28.94 12.34 22.08
C PHE A 665 29.52 11.62 20.89
N SER A 666 30.00 10.39 21.06
CA SER A 666 30.52 9.60 19.94
C SER A 666 29.47 9.40 18.86
N LYS A 667 28.24 8.99 19.21
CA LYS A 667 27.17 8.71 18.24
C LYS A 667 26.62 9.99 17.60
N LEU A 668 26.38 11.04 18.37
CA LEU A 668 25.87 12.32 17.82
C LEU A 668 26.89 12.99 16.89
N THR A 669 28.18 12.95 17.25
CA THR A 669 29.25 13.48 16.39
C THR A 669 29.43 12.63 15.15
N TYR A 670 29.38 11.30 15.28
CA TYR A 670 29.38 10.38 14.14
C TYR A 670 28.22 10.65 13.17
N MET A 671 27.02 10.89 13.69
CA MET A 671 25.86 11.28 12.88
C MET A 671 26.09 12.60 12.15
N SER A 672 26.45 13.68 12.87
CA SER A 672 26.71 14.99 12.25
C SER A 672 27.80 14.90 11.17
N HIS A 673 28.91 14.21 11.46
CA HIS A 673 30.05 14.07 10.55
C HIS A 673 29.68 13.44 9.21
N PHE A 674 28.97 12.31 9.22
CA PHE A 674 28.69 11.55 8.00
C PHE A 674 27.38 11.98 7.30
N LEU A 675 26.42 12.58 8.01
CA LEU A 675 25.22 13.15 7.39
C LEU A 675 25.49 14.49 6.71
N TYR A 676 26.62 15.15 6.99
CA TYR A 676 27.02 16.40 6.31
C TYR A 676 27.04 16.28 4.77
N SER A 677 27.36 15.09 4.25
CA SER A 677 27.30 14.80 2.81
C SER A 677 25.89 14.82 2.20
N MET A 678 24.85 14.89 3.04
CA MET A 678 23.42 14.82 2.68
C MET A 678 22.66 16.13 2.97
N MET A 679 23.35 17.26 3.09
CA MET A 679 22.73 18.56 3.40
C MET A 679 21.67 19.05 2.41
N GLU A 680 21.50 18.40 1.25
CA GLU A 680 20.41 18.70 0.33
C GLU A 680 19.04 18.18 0.83
N ASP A 681 19.02 17.22 1.76
CA ASP A 681 17.80 16.73 2.42
C ASP A 681 17.49 17.58 3.67
N PRO A 682 16.35 18.32 3.69
CA PRO A 682 15.97 19.16 4.83
C PRO A 682 15.89 18.38 6.16
N LEU A 683 15.50 17.11 6.11
CA LEU A 683 15.39 16.26 7.30
C LEU A 683 16.77 16.02 7.92
N GLN A 684 17.79 15.77 7.11
CA GLN A 684 19.15 15.55 7.60
C GLN A 684 19.76 16.84 8.15
N VAL A 685 19.46 18.00 7.55
CA VAL A 685 19.92 19.31 8.06
C VAL A 685 19.37 19.58 9.46
N GLU A 686 18.08 19.28 9.70
CA GLU A 686 17.46 19.39 11.02
C GLU A 686 18.17 18.48 12.04
N VAL A 687 18.40 17.21 11.69
CA VAL A 687 19.07 16.24 12.58
C VAL A 687 20.50 16.66 12.92
N ILE A 688 21.29 17.12 11.94
CA ILE A 688 22.66 17.61 12.18
C ILE A 688 22.64 18.77 13.15
N THR A 689 21.77 19.76 12.92
CA THR A 689 21.64 20.96 13.77
C THR A 689 21.29 20.56 15.21
N ILE A 690 20.37 19.61 15.38
CA ILE A 690 19.97 19.13 16.70
C ILE A 690 21.09 18.32 17.37
N CYS A 691 21.81 17.47 16.64
CA CYS A 691 22.96 16.73 17.18
C CYS A 691 24.01 17.70 17.73
N GLU A 692 24.36 18.74 16.98
CA GLU A 692 25.34 19.75 17.39
C GLU A 692 24.85 20.55 18.61
N ALA A 693 23.59 20.96 18.62
CA ALA A 693 22.99 21.67 19.76
C ALA A 693 22.95 20.80 21.03
N LEU A 694 22.57 19.53 20.92
CA LEU A 694 22.58 18.59 22.04
C LEU A 694 23.98 18.37 22.60
N CYS A 695 24.98 18.18 21.73
CA CYS A 695 26.38 18.09 22.18
C CYS A 695 26.82 19.37 22.90
N GLY A 696 26.49 20.55 22.37
CA GLY A 696 26.77 21.84 23.02
C GLY A 696 26.15 21.92 24.41
N HIS A 697 24.85 21.64 24.53
CA HIS A 697 24.16 21.65 25.82
C HIS A 697 24.75 20.66 26.81
N PHE A 698 24.99 19.41 26.43
CA PHE A 698 25.55 18.44 27.37
C PHE A 698 26.98 18.78 27.83
N ARG A 699 27.80 19.40 26.97
CA ARG A 699 29.11 19.93 27.40
C ARG A 699 28.97 21.04 28.43
N GLU A 700 28.08 22.01 28.21
CA GLU A 700 27.80 23.07 29.19
C GLU A 700 27.31 22.50 30.53
N ILE A 701 26.52 21.43 30.50
CA ILE A 701 26.09 20.73 31.72
C ILE A 701 27.30 20.09 32.41
N ILE A 702 28.13 19.34 31.68
CA ILE A 702 29.33 18.69 32.25
C ILE A 702 30.28 19.73 32.87
N ASP A 703 30.55 20.83 32.18
CA ASP A 703 31.47 21.87 32.63
C ASP A 703 31.00 22.49 33.95
N LYS A 704 29.70 22.80 34.06
CA LYS A 704 29.09 23.34 35.30
C LYS A 704 29.28 22.43 36.52
N PHE A 705 29.26 21.12 36.33
CA PHE A 705 29.39 20.15 37.42
C PHE A 705 30.84 19.69 37.66
N THR A 706 31.76 19.98 36.74
CA THR A 706 33.19 19.62 36.86
C THR A 706 34.07 20.76 37.37
N GLU A 707 33.67 22.03 37.17
CA GLU A 707 34.45 23.21 37.62
C GLU A 707 34.23 23.64 39.09
N HIS A 708 33.22 23.10 39.79
CA HIS A 708 32.87 23.50 41.17
C HIS A 708 33.42 22.70 42.40
N PRO A 709 34.42 21.79 42.36
CA PRO A 709 34.80 21.06 43.58
C PRO A 709 35.63 21.83 44.64
N ALA A 710 36.11 23.05 44.39
CA ALA A 710 37.26 23.60 45.16
C ALA A 710 36.99 24.77 46.12
N GLU A 711 35.84 25.46 46.10
CA GLU A 711 35.69 26.71 46.88
C GLU A 711 34.76 26.64 48.12
N GLU A 712 33.96 25.58 48.31
CA GLU A 712 32.98 25.53 49.42
C GLU A 712 33.45 24.83 50.72
N GLN A 713 34.74 24.51 50.89
CA GLN A 713 35.25 23.85 52.12
C GLN A 713 36.13 24.72 53.04
N GLN A 714 36.09 26.06 52.96
CA GLN A 714 36.89 26.92 53.85
C GLN A 714 36.17 27.96 54.72
N GLU A 715 34.85 28.04 54.72
CA GLU A 715 34.11 28.91 55.65
C GLU A 715 33.17 28.08 56.54
N ASP A 716 33.71 27.44 57.57
CA ASP A 716 33.02 27.18 58.84
C ASP A 716 33.98 26.53 59.85
N GLN A 717 34.91 27.33 60.38
CA GLN A 717 35.50 27.09 61.70
C GLN A 717 35.46 28.39 62.50
N GLU A 718 34.32 28.64 63.16
CA GLU A 718 34.26 29.56 64.29
C GLU A 718 35.21 29.08 65.41
N PRO A 719 36.08 29.95 65.95
CA PRO A 719 36.89 29.60 67.11
C PRO A 719 36.03 29.60 68.39
N PRO A 720 36.32 28.72 69.37
CA PRO A 720 35.51 28.63 70.58
C PRO A 720 35.67 29.87 71.47
N SER A 721 34.53 30.39 71.93
CA SER A 721 34.42 31.47 72.91
C SER A 721 35.11 31.11 74.25
N PRO A 722 35.80 32.07 74.91
CA PRO A 722 36.44 31.82 76.18
C PRO A 722 35.45 31.94 77.35
N THR A 723 35.57 31.03 78.32
CA THR A 723 34.98 31.12 79.66
C THR A 723 35.42 32.41 80.38
N THR A 724 34.46 33.26 80.74
CA THR A 724 34.17 33.66 82.14
C THR A 724 32.76 34.22 82.26
#